data_AF-A0A7L0E429-F1
#
_entry.id   AF-A0A7L0E429-F1
#
_cell.length_a   1.000
_cell.length_b   1.000
_cell.length_c   1.000
_cell.angle_alpha   90.00
_cell.angle_beta   90.00
_cell.angle_gamma   90.00
#
_symmetry.space_group_name_H-M   'P 1'
#
loop_
_entity.id
_entity.type
_entity.pdbx_description
1 polymer ?
#
loop_
_entity_poly.entity_id
_entity_poly.type
_entity_poly.pdbx_seq_one_letter_code
_entity_poly.pdbx_strand_id
1 'polypeptide(L)'
;GLMDHKLVLHQLRCNGVLEGIRICRKGFPNKILYGDFKQRYRLLNAGVIPEGQFIDSKKACEKLLSSIEIDHTQYKFGHTKVFFKAGLLGVLEEMRDDCLGQLITQTQALCRGYLRRLELQRMLDRRESVFCIQYNIRAFMNVKHWPWMKLYFKLKPLLKSVETEKEMATMKEEFQRMKEELAKSETKRKELEEKVVALVQEKKELQRQVQTENENLADAEERCDQLIKAKFQLEVRIKEAMEKLEDEEEINAHLAARKRKVEDECSELKKDIDDLEVTLAKAEKEKHATENKVKNLTEEMTGLNEIIVKLVKEKKTLQEAHQQALDDLQIEEEKVNTLTKARIKLEQQVNHAEGSLEQERKVCMDLERAKRKLDGDLKLAQETIVDLESGKQHLDEKLSKREFRFSQMQNKIKEQQNLGVRLQKNARVAELEEEAMSEKATRAKAEKHCVEVAKELEEISGRVEEAGGATTSGTELNKKREAEFQKMRRDLEEATLQHEATAAALRKKHADSTAELGEQIDNLQRVKQKLEKEKSELKMEIDDLASNMDSVSKTKANLEKMCRTLEDQLSEFKTKEEEHQRMINDLSAQRARLQTEAGEYSRHVEEKDALISQLSRGKQAFTQQIEELKRHLEEEVK
;
A
#
# COMPACT_ATOMS: atom_id res chain seq x y z
N GLY A 1 34.18 21.66 37.61
CA GLY A 1 33.22 20.56 37.65
C GLY A 1 32.01 20.92 38.47
N LEU A 2 31.13 21.78 37.95
CA LEU A 2 29.80 21.99 38.54
C LEU A 2 28.92 20.78 38.17
N MET A 3 28.24 20.17 39.13
CA MET A 3 27.40 18.99 38.94
C MET A 3 26.06 19.16 39.67
N ASP A 4 24.95 19.09 38.92
CA ASP A 4 23.60 19.15 39.48
C ASP A 4 23.16 17.76 39.93
N HIS A 5 23.02 17.61 41.24
CA HIS A 5 22.72 16.34 41.89
C HIS A 5 21.30 15.84 41.59
N LYS A 6 20.32 16.74 41.39
CA LYS A 6 18.93 16.35 41.12
C LYS A 6 18.79 15.79 39.70
N LEU A 7 19.43 16.44 38.74
CA LEU A 7 19.48 15.98 37.36
C LEU A 7 20.20 14.62 37.26
N VAL A 8 21.35 14.48 37.92
CA VAL A 8 22.10 13.22 37.94
C VAL A 8 21.29 12.11 38.60
N LEU A 9 20.61 12.38 39.72
CA LEU A 9 19.81 11.38 40.40
C LEU A 9 18.65 10.88 39.51
N HIS A 10 18.01 11.78 38.76
CA HIS A 10 16.99 11.40 37.78
C HIS A 10 17.59 10.55 36.65
N GLN A 11 18.73 10.95 36.08
CA GLN A 11 19.43 10.19 35.04
C GLN A 11 19.85 8.79 35.50
N LEU A 12 20.40 8.65 36.72
CA LEU A 12 20.82 7.36 37.27
C LEU A 12 19.65 6.38 37.45
N ARG A 13 18.46 6.90 37.78
CA ARG A 13 17.24 6.09 37.91
C ARG A 13 16.66 5.71 36.54
N CYS A 14 16.47 6.70 35.65
CA CYS A 14 15.87 6.47 34.34
C CYS A 14 16.73 5.58 33.43
N ASN A 15 18.05 5.70 33.52
CA ASN A 15 18.98 4.86 32.77
C ASN A 15 19.20 3.47 33.41
N GLY A 16 18.52 3.16 34.52
CA GLY A 16 18.64 1.87 35.21
C GLY A 16 20.05 1.59 35.74
N VAL A 17 20.82 2.64 36.09
CA VAL A 17 22.22 2.48 36.50
C VAL A 17 22.33 1.70 37.81
N LEU A 18 21.37 1.88 38.73
CA LEU A 18 21.33 1.12 39.98
C LEU A 18 21.09 -0.37 39.74
N GLU A 19 20.17 -0.71 38.84
CA GLU A 19 19.90 -2.08 38.41
C GLU A 19 21.11 -2.68 37.68
N GLY A 20 21.74 -1.91 36.80
CA GLY A 20 22.98 -2.28 36.11
C GLY A 20 24.11 -2.59 37.08
N ILE A 21 24.36 -1.73 38.07
CA ILE A 21 25.36 -1.97 39.14
C ILE A 21 24.98 -3.20 39.97
N ARG A 22 23.70 -3.37 40.32
CA ARG A 22 23.23 -4.51 41.12
C ARG A 22 23.45 -5.83 40.39
N ILE A 23 23.21 -5.87 39.08
CA ILE A 23 23.46 -7.04 38.23
C ILE A 23 24.97 -7.26 38.07
N CYS A 24 25.76 -6.23 37.76
CA CYS A 24 27.21 -6.35 37.61
C CYS A 24 27.91 -6.80 38.90
N ARG A 25 27.40 -6.42 40.08
CA ARG A 25 27.94 -6.84 41.39
C ARG A 25 27.62 -8.30 41.71
N LYS A 26 26.43 -8.77 41.33
CA LYS A 26 26.01 -10.18 41.53
C LYS A 26 26.56 -11.10 40.43
N GLY A 27 26.74 -10.58 39.23
CA GLY A 27 27.18 -11.30 38.05
C GLY A 27 28.70 -11.31 37.87
N PHE A 28 29.10 -11.75 36.69
CA PHE A 28 30.49 -11.90 36.29
C PHE A 28 30.69 -11.17 34.95
N PRO A 29 31.07 -9.88 34.97
CA PRO A 29 31.10 -9.04 33.78
C PRO A 29 32.16 -9.48 32.74
N ASN A 30 33.23 -10.13 33.20
CA ASN A 30 34.32 -10.57 32.34
C ASN A 30 34.16 -12.05 31.98
N LYS A 31 34.43 -12.42 30.73
CA LYS A 31 34.32 -13.80 30.23
C LYS A 31 35.42 -14.13 29.23
N ILE A 32 36.04 -15.30 29.38
CA ILE A 32 37.13 -15.76 28.52
C ILE A 32 36.86 -17.20 28.08
N LEU A 33 37.16 -17.52 26.81
CA LEU A 33 37.07 -18.89 26.30
C LEU A 33 38.11 -19.78 26.99
N TYR A 34 37.77 -21.05 27.21
CA TYR A 34 38.69 -21.97 27.89
C TYR A 34 40.03 -22.15 27.17
N GLY A 35 40.03 -22.17 25.84
CA GLY A 35 41.26 -22.25 25.04
C GLY A 35 42.18 -21.05 25.30
N ASP A 36 41.62 -19.85 25.22
CA ASP A 36 42.34 -18.60 25.42
C ASP A 36 42.86 -18.48 26.85
N PHE A 37 42.04 -18.82 27.86
CA PHE A 37 42.46 -18.80 29.26
C PHE A 37 43.61 -19.76 29.51
N LYS A 38 43.49 -21.01 29.03
CA LYS A 38 44.55 -22.01 29.11
C LYS A 38 45.83 -21.50 28.44
N GLN A 39 45.76 -20.96 27.24
CA GLN A 39 46.94 -20.46 26.52
C GLN A 39 47.60 -19.28 27.23
N ARG A 40 46.79 -18.33 27.74
CA ARG A 40 47.27 -17.09 28.34
C ARG A 40 47.90 -17.29 29.73
N TYR A 41 47.29 -18.12 30.55
CA TYR A 41 47.65 -18.26 31.97
C TYR A 41 48.40 -19.56 32.31
N ARG A 42 48.61 -20.48 31.36
CA ARG A 42 49.39 -21.71 31.61
C ARG A 42 50.76 -21.45 32.22
N LEU A 43 51.37 -20.30 31.92
CA LEU A 43 52.67 -19.90 32.45
C LEU A 43 52.66 -19.61 33.95
N LEU A 44 51.49 -19.29 34.54
CA LEU A 44 51.37 -19.07 35.99
C LEU A 44 51.73 -20.33 36.78
N ASN A 45 51.40 -21.51 36.25
CA ASN A 45 51.82 -22.77 36.82
C ASN A 45 51.91 -23.86 35.74
N ALA A 46 53.06 -23.94 35.08
CA ALA A 46 53.28 -24.88 33.99
C ALA A 46 53.20 -26.35 34.42
N GLY A 47 53.49 -26.67 35.70
CA GLY A 47 53.51 -28.03 36.23
C GLY A 47 52.13 -28.67 36.39
N VAL A 48 51.06 -27.86 36.42
CA VAL A 48 49.68 -28.33 36.63
C VAL A 48 49.07 -28.93 35.36
N ILE A 49 49.61 -28.58 34.20
CA ILE A 49 49.18 -29.08 32.89
C ILE A 49 50.33 -29.92 32.29
N PRO A 50 50.30 -31.26 32.46
CA PRO A 50 51.28 -32.17 31.89
C PRO A 50 51.63 -31.86 30.43
N GLU A 51 52.93 -31.79 30.11
CA GLU A 51 53.38 -31.63 28.74
C GLU A 51 53.15 -32.91 27.92
N GLY A 52 52.69 -32.76 26.67
CA GLY A 52 52.51 -33.88 25.73
C GLY A 52 51.18 -34.65 25.83
N GLN A 53 50.36 -34.40 26.86
CA GLN A 53 49.03 -35.02 26.96
C GLN A 53 47.91 -34.02 26.62
N PHE A 54 46.98 -34.42 25.75
CA PHE A 54 45.80 -33.62 25.46
C PHE A 54 44.89 -33.59 26.70
N ILE A 55 44.80 -32.41 27.32
CA ILE A 55 43.86 -32.13 28.40
C ILE A 55 42.81 -31.18 27.87
N ASP A 56 41.55 -31.57 28.04
CA ASP A 56 40.37 -30.75 27.76
C ASP A 56 40.54 -29.34 28.34
N SER A 57 40.23 -28.32 27.53
CA SER A 57 40.52 -26.93 27.88
C SER A 57 39.77 -26.49 29.13
N LYS A 58 38.55 -26.98 29.37
CA LYS A 58 37.81 -26.67 30.59
C LYS A 58 38.49 -27.29 31.81
N LYS A 59 38.82 -28.58 31.77
CA LYS A 59 39.57 -29.25 32.85
C LYS A 59 40.93 -28.62 33.12
N ALA A 60 41.63 -28.18 32.08
CA ALA A 60 42.90 -27.47 32.22
C ALA A 60 42.73 -26.13 32.94
N CYS A 61 41.68 -25.37 32.61
CA CYS A 61 41.35 -24.11 33.31
C CYS A 61 40.95 -24.35 34.76
N GLU A 62 40.17 -25.41 35.05
CA GLU A 62 39.78 -25.80 36.40
C GLU A 62 41.00 -26.12 37.28
N LYS A 63 41.92 -26.95 36.76
CA LYS A 63 43.16 -27.28 37.47
C LYS A 63 44.04 -26.05 37.68
N LEU A 64 44.20 -25.22 36.65
CA LEU A 64 45.04 -24.02 36.71
C LEU A 64 44.50 -23.01 37.72
N LEU A 65 43.20 -22.70 37.68
CA LEU A 65 42.58 -21.79 38.65
C LEU A 65 42.59 -22.36 40.08
N SER A 66 42.50 -23.68 40.24
CA SER A 66 42.59 -24.32 41.56
C SER A 66 44.02 -24.36 42.10
N SER A 67 45.02 -24.26 41.22
CA SER A 67 46.44 -24.23 41.61
C SER A 67 46.94 -22.84 42.02
N ILE A 68 46.14 -21.81 41.75
CA ILE A 68 46.43 -20.42 42.10
C ILE A 68 45.56 -20.08 43.31
N GLU A 69 46.12 -19.41 44.31
CA GLU A 69 45.42 -19.03 45.54
C GLU A 69 44.42 -17.88 45.29
N ILE A 70 43.33 -18.17 44.57
CA ILE A 70 42.26 -17.23 44.24
C ILE A 70 40.95 -17.70 44.88
N ASP A 71 40.20 -16.76 45.43
CA ASP A 71 38.86 -17.02 45.96
C ASP A 71 37.91 -17.58 44.88
N HIS A 72 37.40 -18.79 45.10
CA HIS A 72 36.46 -19.49 44.23
C HIS A 72 35.12 -18.76 44.04
N THR A 73 34.78 -17.74 44.85
CA THR A 73 33.58 -16.92 44.62
C THR A 73 33.75 -15.87 43.53
N GLN A 74 34.99 -15.58 43.14
CA GLN A 74 35.34 -14.53 42.17
C GLN A 74 35.26 -15.00 40.72
N TYR A 75 35.07 -16.30 40.48
CA TYR A 75 34.92 -16.84 39.14
C TYR A 75 33.87 -17.97 39.07
N LYS A 76 33.36 -18.25 37.87
CA LYS A 76 32.43 -19.36 37.59
C LYS A 76 32.72 -20.01 36.24
N PHE A 77 32.53 -21.32 36.19
CA PHE A 77 32.66 -22.11 34.97
C PHE A 77 31.32 -22.22 34.24
N GLY A 78 31.29 -21.80 32.97
CA GLY A 78 30.19 -22.07 32.05
C GLY A 78 30.43 -23.30 31.18
N HIS A 79 29.65 -23.42 30.11
CA HIS A 79 29.81 -24.51 29.12
C HIS A 79 31.05 -24.31 28.23
N THR A 80 31.26 -23.11 27.70
CA THR A 80 32.35 -22.79 26.76
C THR A 80 33.34 -21.75 27.28
N LYS A 81 32.97 -21.04 28.35
CA LYS A 81 33.71 -19.89 28.88
C LYS A 81 33.81 -19.96 30.40
N VAL A 82 34.89 -19.40 30.93
CA VAL A 82 35.04 -19.05 32.34
C VAL A 82 34.68 -17.57 32.53
N PHE A 83 34.00 -17.28 33.62
CA PHE A 83 33.48 -15.96 33.96
C PHE A 83 34.16 -15.44 35.22
N PHE A 84 34.51 -14.16 35.25
CA PHE A 84 35.23 -13.51 36.34
C PHE A 84 34.50 -12.26 36.84
N LYS A 85 34.61 -12.00 38.13
CA LYS A 85 34.23 -10.72 38.72
C LYS A 85 35.17 -9.60 38.25
N ALA A 86 34.70 -8.36 38.40
CA ALA A 86 35.53 -7.20 38.15
C ALA A 86 36.76 -7.21 39.07
N GLY A 87 37.92 -6.83 38.55
CA GLY A 87 39.20 -6.80 39.29
C GLY A 87 40.01 -8.11 39.21
N LEU A 88 39.37 -9.28 39.30
CA LEU A 88 40.12 -10.56 39.34
C LEU A 88 41.01 -10.78 38.09
N LEU A 89 40.52 -10.39 36.91
CA LEU A 89 41.31 -10.54 35.69
C LEU A 89 42.57 -9.66 35.69
N GLY A 90 42.53 -8.50 36.34
CA GLY A 90 43.70 -7.63 36.51
C GLY A 90 44.76 -8.30 37.38
N VAL A 91 44.34 -8.90 38.49
CA VAL A 91 45.25 -9.67 39.37
C VAL A 91 45.91 -10.83 38.62
N LEU A 92 45.13 -11.56 37.81
CA LEU A 92 45.67 -12.64 36.97
C LEU A 92 46.67 -12.15 35.91
N GLU A 93 46.49 -10.94 35.36
CA GLU A 93 47.47 -10.34 34.46
C GLU A 93 48.73 -9.89 35.19
N GLU A 94 48.62 -9.28 36.37
CA GLU A 94 49.79 -8.88 37.17
C GLU A 94 50.67 -10.09 37.52
N MET A 95 50.06 -11.17 38.03
CA MET A 95 50.78 -12.42 38.30
C MET A 95 51.46 -12.98 37.05
N ARG A 96 50.84 -12.83 35.89
CA ARG A 96 51.35 -13.31 34.61
C ARG A 96 52.53 -12.47 34.14
N ASP A 97 52.44 -11.16 34.29
CA ASP A 97 53.49 -10.21 33.92
C ASP A 97 54.75 -10.40 34.78
N ASP A 98 54.59 -10.70 36.07
CA ASP A 98 55.72 -11.05 36.95
C ASP A 98 56.45 -12.32 36.47
N CYS A 99 55.71 -13.39 36.16
CA CYS A 99 56.29 -14.61 35.60
C CYS A 99 56.97 -14.36 34.25
N LEU A 100 56.34 -13.58 33.36
CA LEU A 100 56.91 -13.21 32.07
C LEU A 100 58.17 -12.36 32.22
N GLY A 101 58.21 -11.44 33.18
CA GLY A 101 59.38 -10.62 33.46
C GLY A 101 60.62 -11.45 33.78
N GLN A 102 60.46 -12.51 34.57
CA GLN A 102 61.55 -13.45 34.88
C GLN A 102 62.02 -14.22 33.63
N LEU A 103 61.10 -14.79 32.86
CA LEU A 103 61.41 -15.56 31.64
C LEU A 103 62.05 -14.68 30.55
N ILE A 104 61.54 -13.47 30.35
CA ILE A 104 62.09 -12.50 29.40
C ILE A 104 63.51 -12.11 29.83
N THR A 105 63.74 -11.89 31.12
CA THR A 105 65.08 -11.55 31.63
C THR A 105 66.09 -12.67 31.36
N GLN A 106 65.72 -13.92 31.58
CA GLN A 106 66.56 -15.08 31.24
C GLN A 106 66.83 -15.18 29.74
N THR A 107 65.79 -15.01 28.92
CA THR A 107 65.92 -15.02 27.45
C THR A 107 66.83 -13.89 26.98
N GLN A 108 66.66 -12.68 27.50
CA GLN A 108 67.52 -11.54 27.20
C GLN A 108 68.97 -11.80 27.61
N ALA A 109 69.22 -12.45 28.75
CA ALA A 109 70.56 -12.82 29.17
C ALA A 109 71.21 -13.81 28.19
N LEU A 110 70.46 -14.82 27.71
CA LEU A 110 70.93 -15.76 26.69
C LEU A 110 71.24 -15.06 25.36
N CYS A 111 70.34 -14.18 24.88
CA CYS A 111 70.54 -13.42 23.66
C CYS A 111 71.76 -12.49 23.76
N ARG A 112 71.90 -11.75 24.86
CA ARG A 112 73.07 -10.89 25.12
C ARG A 112 74.35 -11.74 25.17
N GLY A 113 74.33 -12.89 25.84
CA GLY A 113 75.46 -13.82 25.89
C GLY A 113 75.85 -14.36 24.51
N TYR A 114 74.87 -14.75 23.69
CA TYR A 114 75.08 -15.20 22.31
C TYR A 114 75.70 -14.11 21.44
N LEU A 115 75.13 -12.90 21.47
CA LEU A 115 75.65 -11.76 20.71
C LEU A 115 77.09 -11.41 21.11
N ARG A 116 77.41 -11.45 22.41
CA ARG A 116 78.78 -11.19 22.90
C ARG A 116 79.76 -12.27 22.46
N ARG A 117 79.36 -13.55 22.45
CA ARG A 117 80.21 -14.64 21.94
C ARG A 117 80.45 -14.54 20.44
N LEU A 118 79.42 -14.19 19.65
CA LEU A 118 79.59 -13.91 18.22
C LEU A 118 80.55 -12.75 17.97
N GLU A 119 80.40 -11.65 18.71
CA GLU A 119 81.31 -10.51 18.55
C GLU A 119 82.73 -10.86 18.99
N LEU A 120 82.90 -11.63 20.06
CA LEU A 120 84.20 -12.15 20.46
C LEU A 120 84.84 -13.01 19.36
N GLN A 121 84.07 -13.92 18.74
CA GLN A 121 84.57 -14.72 17.62
C GLN A 121 85.03 -13.83 16.48
N ARG A 122 84.22 -12.83 16.08
CA ARG A 122 84.61 -11.85 15.05
C ARG A 122 85.88 -11.08 15.43
N MET A 123 86.06 -10.74 16.70
CA MET A 123 87.28 -10.08 17.19
C MET A 123 88.50 -11.01 17.12
N LEU A 124 88.34 -12.30 17.42
CA LEU A 124 89.39 -13.31 17.28
C LEU A 124 89.75 -13.52 15.80
N ASP A 125 88.76 -13.68 14.93
CA ASP A 125 88.95 -13.83 13.48
C ASP A 125 89.64 -12.58 12.89
N ARG A 126 89.26 -11.36 13.34
CA ARG A 126 89.95 -10.11 12.98
C ARG A 126 91.40 -10.11 13.44
N ARG A 127 91.69 -10.57 14.66
CA ARG A 127 93.06 -10.65 15.19
C ARG A 127 93.91 -11.60 14.35
N GLU A 128 93.41 -12.77 14.00
CA GLU A 128 94.12 -13.72 13.12
C GLU A 128 94.30 -13.15 11.71
N SER A 129 93.25 -12.55 11.15
CA SER A 129 93.30 -11.88 9.85
C SER A 129 94.35 -10.78 9.82
N VAL A 130 94.52 -10.00 10.90
CA VAL A 130 95.57 -8.99 11.01
C VAL A 130 96.96 -9.62 10.91
N PHE A 131 97.22 -10.73 11.60
CA PHE A 131 98.50 -11.43 11.48
C PHE A 131 98.73 -11.97 10.07
N CYS A 132 97.71 -12.59 9.47
CA CYS A 132 97.77 -13.09 8.10
C CYS A 132 98.07 -11.96 7.10
N ILE A 133 97.38 -10.82 7.18
CA ILE A 133 97.60 -9.65 6.34
C ILE A 133 99.02 -9.09 6.55
N GLN A 134 99.44 -8.88 7.80
CA GLN A 134 100.78 -8.37 8.09
C GLN A 134 101.88 -9.27 7.53
N TYR A 135 101.76 -10.59 7.73
CA TYR A 135 102.71 -11.57 7.20
C TYR A 135 102.71 -11.57 5.67
N ASN A 136 101.53 -11.63 5.03
CA ASN A 136 101.41 -11.63 3.58
C ASN A 136 101.93 -10.33 2.95
N ILE A 137 101.69 -9.17 3.56
CA ILE A 137 102.26 -7.89 3.09
C ILE A 137 103.78 -7.95 3.16
N ARG A 138 104.37 -8.42 4.27
CA ARG A 138 105.84 -8.56 4.37
C ARG A 138 106.39 -9.54 3.32
N ALA A 139 105.76 -10.71 3.16
CA ALA A 139 106.14 -11.69 2.16
C ALA A 139 106.01 -11.14 0.73
N PHE A 140 104.91 -10.45 0.42
CA PHE A 140 104.70 -9.78 -0.85
C PHE A 140 105.74 -8.69 -1.10
N MET A 141 106.10 -7.88 -0.09
CA MET A 141 107.12 -6.84 -0.23
C MET A 141 108.50 -7.42 -0.58
N ASN A 142 108.81 -8.63 -0.10
CA ASN A 142 110.03 -9.36 -0.48
C ASN A 142 109.95 -9.91 -1.92
N VAL A 143 108.79 -10.42 -2.33
CA VAL A 143 108.63 -11.17 -3.60
C VAL A 143 108.19 -10.29 -4.77
N LYS A 144 107.58 -9.12 -4.54
CA LYS A 144 107.03 -8.24 -5.59
C LYS A 144 108.05 -7.78 -6.62
N HIS A 145 109.33 -7.68 -6.21
CA HIS A 145 110.42 -7.28 -7.10
C HIS A 145 111.12 -8.47 -7.76
N TRP A 146 110.84 -9.71 -7.32
CA TRP A 146 111.44 -10.93 -7.85
C TRP A 146 111.02 -11.16 -9.32
N PRO A 147 111.96 -11.37 -10.26
CA PRO A 147 111.65 -11.49 -11.69
C PRO A 147 110.61 -12.58 -12.02
N TRP A 148 110.68 -13.74 -11.36
CA TRP A 148 109.73 -14.85 -11.57
C TRP A 148 108.29 -14.51 -11.14
N MET A 149 108.10 -13.74 -10.06
CA MET A 149 106.77 -13.31 -9.64
C MET A 149 106.17 -12.28 -10.59
N LYS A 150 106.98 -11.35 -11.10
CA LYS A 150 106.55 -10.38 -12.13
C LYS A 150 106.11 -11.08 -13.41
N LEU A 151 106.81 -12.14 -13.81
CA LEU A 151 106.43 -12.98 -14.95
C LEU A 151 105.08 -13.67 -14.69
N TYR A 152 104.91 -14.28 -13.51
CA TYR A 152 103.64 -14.90 -13.12
C TYR A 152 102.45 -13.93 -13.14
N PHE A 153 102.60 -12.70 -12.62
CA PHE A 153 101.52 -11.70 -12.68
C PHE A 153 101.17 -11.24 -14.10
N LYS A 154 102.12 -11.25 -15.03
CA LYS A 154 101.84 -10.97 -16.45
C LYS A 154 101.18 -12.14 -17.16
N LEU A 155 101.52 -13.37 -16.79
CA LEU A 155 100.98 -14.59 -17.41
C LEU A 155 99.61 -14.98 -16.86
N LYS A 156 99.36 -14.81 -15.56
CA LYS A 156 98.14 -15.30 -14.89
C LYS A 156 96.83 -14.74 -15.50
N PRO A 157 96.70 -13.43 -15.81
CA PRO A 157 95.50 -12.89 -16.46
C PRO A 157 95.32 -13.36 -17.92
N LEU A 158 96.41 -13.79 -18.57
CA LEU A 158 96.36 -14.33 -19.93
C LEU A 158 95.84 -15.78 -19.96
N LEU A 159 95.71 -16.42 -18.79
CA LEU A 159 95.11 -17.75 -18.65
C LEU A 159 93.57 -17.62 -18.60
N LYS A 160 92.94 -17.76 -19.77
CA LYS A 160 91.47 -17.73 -19.95
C LYS A 160 90.66 -18.66 -19.02
N SER A 161 91.28 -19.67 -18.41
CA SER A 161 90.58 -20.69 -17.62
C SER A 161 90.03 -20.19 -16.28
N VAL A 162 90.65 -19.19 -15.65
CA VAL A 162 90.31 -18.82 -14.26
C VAL A 162 89.07 -17.93 -14.15
N GLU A 163 88.88 -17.01 -15.11
CA GLU A 163 87.71 -16.12 -15.13
C GLU A 163 86.46 -16.87 -15.61
N THR A 164 86.61 -17.70 -16.65
CA THR A 164 85.52 -18.51 -17.20
C THR A 164 84.99 -19.56 -16.22
N GLU A 165 85.83 -20.13 -15.35
CA GLU A 165 85.39 -21.09 -14.33
C GLU A 165 84.53 -20.44 -13.24
N LYS A 166 84.89 -19.22 -12.80
CA LYS A 166 84.10 -18.47 -11.82
C LYS A 166 82.74 -18.06 -12.37
N GLU A 167 82.71 -17.53 -13.60
CA GLU A 167 81.45 -17.16 -14.28
C GLU A 167 80.56 -18.39 -14.51
N MET A 168 81.16 -19.54 -14.84
CA MET A 168 80.41 -20.79 -15.01
C MET A 168 79.82 -21.30 -13.69
N ALA A 169 80.54 -21.16 -12.57
CA ALA A 169 80.03 -21.55 -11.26
C ALA A 169 78.84 -20.68 -10.83
N THR A 170 78.94 -19.36 -10.97
CA THR A 170 77.84 -18.45 -10.64
C THR A 170 76.62 -18.69 -11.54
N MET A 171 76.84 -18.86 -12.85
CA MET A 171 75.73 -19.16 -13.77
C MET A 171 75.05 -20.50 -13.46
N LYS A 172 75.78 -21.52 -13.01
CA LYS A 172 75.19 -22.81 -12.63
C LYS A 172 74.30 -22.70 -11.39
N GLU A 173 74.74 -21.99 -10.36
CA GLU A 173 73.94 -21.76 -9.15
C GLU A 173 72.67 -20.96 -9.46
N GLU A 174 72.80 -19.88 -10.24
CA GLU A 174 71.65 -19.06 -10.65
C GLU A 174 70.68 -19.85 -11.51
N PHE A 175 71.17 -20.63 -12.48
CA PHE A 175 70.34 -21.48 -13.32
C PHE A 175 69.57 -22.52 -12.49
N GLN A 176 70.23 -23.17 -11.53
CA GLN A 176 69.58 -24.17 -10.68
C GLN A 176 68.51 -23.54 -9.78
N ARG A 177 68.80 -22.39 -9.17
CA ARG A 177 67.82 -21.65 -8.36
C ARG A 177 66.60 -21.24 -9.18
N MET A 178 66.82 -20.64 -10.35
CA MET A 178 65.74 -20.20 -11.25
C MET A 178 64.89 -21.37 -11.72
N LYS A 179 65.51 -22.53 -12.01
CA LYS A 179 64.80 -23.74 -12.41
C LYS A 179 63.90 -24.29 -11.30
N GLU A 180 64.37 -24.31 -10.06
CA GLU A 180 63.59 -24.77 -8.91
C GLU A 180 62.44 -23.81 -8.56
N GLU A 181 62.69 -22.51 -8.62
CA GLU A 181 61.66 -21.48 -8.40
C GLU A 181 60.58 -21.53 -9.48
N LEU A 182 60.97 -21.71 -10.75
CA LEU A 182 60.03 -21.86 -11.85
C LEU A 182 59.13 -23.08 -11.65
N ALA A 183 59.69 -24.25 -11.30
CA ALA A 183 58.91 -25.47 -11.07
C ALA A 183 57.92 -25.33 -9.88
N LYS A 184 58.35 -24.68 -8.78
CA LYS A 184 57.47 -24.39 -7.63
C LYS A 184 56.38 -23.38 -7.99
N SER A 185 56.68 -22.39 -8.83
CA SER A 185 55.71 -21.41 -9.29
C SER A 185 54.67 -22.04 -10.22
N GLU A 186 55.10 -22.88 -11.16
CA GLU A 186 54.20 -23.56 -12.11
C GLU A 186 53.23 -24.52 -11.42
N THR A 187 53.71 -25.29 -10.44
CA THR A 187 52.86 -26.20 -9.64
C THR A 187 51.82 -25.40 -8.86
N LYS A 188 52.23 -24.34 -8.15
CA LYS A 188 51.32 -23.47 -7.40
C LYS A 188 50.32 -22.74 -8.32
N ARG A 189 50.73 -22.33 -9.51
CA ARG A 189 49.85 -21.71 -10.51
C ARG A 189 48.74 -22.67 -10.92
N LYS A 190 49.07 -23.93 -11.22
CA LYS A 190 48.09 -24.96 -11.60
C LYS A 190 47.08 -25.23 -10.48
N GLU A 191 47.53 -25.40 -9.24
CA GLU A 191 46.64 -25.61 -8.09
C GLU A 191 45.68 -24.42 -7.87
N LEU A 192 46.15 -23.19 -8.10
CA LEU A 192 45.32 -21.99 -7.98
C LEU A 192 44.34 -21.86 -9.15
N GLU A 193 44.75 -22.21 -10.38
CA GLU A 193 43.87 -22.22 -11.54
C GLU A 193 42.71 -23.22 -11.37
N GLU A 194 43.00 -24.43 -10.87
CA GLU A 194 41.97 -25.42 -10.56
C GLU A 194 40.96 -24.91 -9.52
N LYS A 195 41.44 -24.26 -8.45
CA LYS A 195 40.56 -23.63 -7.44
C LYS A 195 39.73 -22.50 -8.02
N VAL A 196 40.30 -21.67 -8.89
CA VAL A 196 39.56 -20.58 -9.56
C VAL A 196 38.47 -21.15 -10.45
N VAL A 197 38.76 -22.22 -11.22
CA VAL A 197 37.75 -22.87 -12.06
C VAL A 197 36.61 -23.44 -11.20
N ALA A 198 36.92 -24.13 -10.10
CA ALA A 198 35.91 -24.66 -9.18
C ALA A 198 35.02 -23.56 -8.59
N LEU A 199 35.61 -22.45 -8.13
CA LEU A 199 34.87 -21.31 -7.58
C LEU A 199 34.01 -20.61 -8.64
N VAL A 200 34.48 -20.52 -9.89
CA VAL A 200 33.70 -19.94 -10.99
C VAL A 200 32.52 -20.84 -11.34
N GLN A 201 32.68 -22.16 -11.29
CA GLN A 201 31.58 -23.11 -11.50
C GLN A 201 30.53 -23.01 -10.38
N GLU A 202 30.97 -23.01 -9.11
CA GLU A 202 30.07 -22.84 -7.96
C GLU A 202 29.30 -21.50 -8.03
N LYS A 203 30.00 -20.41 -8.38
CA LYS A 203 29.36 -19.11 -8.59
C LYS A 203 28.29 -19.16 -9.68
N LYS A 204 28.58 -19.81 -10.81
CA LYS A 204 27.62 -19.93 -11.93
C LYS A 204 26.40 -20.77 -11.53
N GLU A 205 26.59 -21.84 -10.77
CA GLU A 205 25.48 -22.67 -10.29
C GLU A 205 24.61 -21.92 -9.28
N LEU A 206 25.23 -21.21 -8.32
CA LEU A 206 24.48 -20.36 -7.39
C LEU A 206 23.75 -19.23 -8.12
N GLN A 207 24.36 -18.63 -9.14
CA GLN A 207 23.69 -17.61 -9.96
C GLN A 207 22.49 -18.17 -10.72
N ARG A 208 22.59 -19.40 -11.25
CA ARG A 208 21.48 -20.10 -11.89
C ARG A 208 20.36 -20.39 -10.89
N GLN A 209 20.69 -20.86 -9.69
CA GLN A 209 19.71 -21.11 -8.62
C GLN A 209 18.99 -19.83 -8.21
N VAL A 210 19.71 -18.73 -8.02
CA VAL A 210 19.12 -17.43 -7.71
C VAL A 210 18.18 -16.96 -8.83
N GLN A 211 18.55 -17.15 -10.10
CA GLN A 211 17.67 -16.81 -11.22
C GLN A 211 16.38 -17.63 -11.21
N THR A 212 16.46 -18.94 -10.99
CA THR A 212 15.28 -19.82 -10.89
C THR A 212 14.40 -19.44 -9.70
N GLU A 213 14.97 -19.15 -8.54
CA GLU A 213 14.19 -18.70 -7.37
C GLU A 213 13.53 -17.33 -7.60
N ASN A 214 14.20 -16.41 -8.31
CA ASN A 214 13.60 -15.12 -8.69
C ASN A 214 12.43 -15.29 -9.66
N GLU A 215 12.53 -16.20 -10.63
CA GLU A 215 11.43 -16.54 -11.55
C GLU A 215 10.26 -17.17 -10.77
N ASN A 216 10.54 -18.11 -9.87
CA ASN A 216 9.52 -18.70 -9.00
C ASN A 216 8.83 -17.66 -8.11
N LEU A 217 9.60 -16.69 -7.60
CA LEU A 217 9.08 -15.58 -6.80
C LEU A 217 8.18 -14.67 -7.64
N ALA A 218 8.60 -14.31 -8.85
CA ALA A 218 7.80 -13.51 -9.78
C ALA A 218 6.47 -14.21 -10.13
N ASP A 219 6.51 -15.52 -10.38
CA ASP A 219 5.30 -16.33 -10.63
C ASP A 219 4.39 -16.40 -9.38
N ALA A 220 4.96 -16.39 -8.18
CA ALA A 220 4.19 -16.35 -6.94
C ALA A 220 3.58 -14.97 -6.69
N GLU A 221 4.31 -13.90 -6.99
CA GLU A 221 3.83 -12.52 -6.92
C GLU A 221 2.69 -12.28 -7.91
N GLU A 222 2.83 -12.73 -9.16
CA GLU A 222 1.75 -12.60 -10.16
C GLU A 222 0.48 -13.35 -9.72
N ARG A 223 0.62 -14.57 -9.18
CA ARG A 223 -0.51 -15.32 -8.62
C ARG A 223 -1.14 -14.58 -7.44
N CYS A 224 -0.35 -13.98 -6.56
CA CYS A 224 -0.84 -13.17 -5.46
C CYS A 224 -1.63 -11.96 -5.97
N ASP A 225 -1.09 -11.23 -6.96
CA ASP A 225 -1.75 -10.08 -7.57
C ASP A 225 -3.06 -10.44 -8.27
N GLN A 226 -3.09 -11.57 -9.00
CA GLN A 226 -4.30 -12.09 -9.59
C GLN A 226 -5.36 -12.42 -8.52
N LEU A 227 -4.96 -13.05 -7.40
CA LEU A 227 -5.84 -13.31 -6.26
C LEU A 227 -6.35 -12.03 -5.60
N ILE A 228 -5.50 -11.01 -5.44
CA ILE A 228 -5.89 -9.70 -4.89
C ILE A 228 -6.93 -9.03 -5.80
N LYS A 229 -6.72 -9.05 -7.13
CA LYS A 229 -7.68 -8.52 -8.11
C LYS A 229 -9.01 -9.28 -8.07
N ALA A 230 -8.97 -10.61 -8.02
CA ALA A 230 -10.17 -11.44 -7.89
C ALA A 230 -10.90 -11.18 -6.58
N LYS A 231 -10.17 -11.04 -5.46
CA LYS A 231 -10.74 -10.68 -4.15
C LYS A 231 -11.46 -9.34 -4.21
N PHE A 232 -10.85 -8.32 -4.82
CA PHE A 232 -11.48 -7.01 -4.98
C PHE A 232 -12.77 -7.09 -5.81
N GLN A 233 -12.76 -7.83 -6.93
CA GLN A 233 -13.98 -8.03 -7.74
C GLN A 233 -15.08 -8.76 -6.97
N LEU A 234 -14.72 -9.77 -6.16
CA LEU A 234 -15.67 -10.48 -5.30
C LEU A 234 -16.22 -9.57 -4.20
N GLU A 235 -15.39 -8.74 -3.57
CA GLU A 235 -15.84 -7.74 -2.58
C GLU A 235 -16.82 -6.73 -3.19
N VAL A 236 -16.58 -6.28 -4.43
CA VAL A 236 -17.52 -5.41 -5.16
C VAL A 236 -18.85 -6.14 -5.43
N ARG A 237 -18.80 -7.38 -5.95
CA ARG A 237 -20.02 -8.17 -6.19
C ARG A 237 -20.81 -8.45 -4.92
N ILE A 238 -20.13 -8.68 -3.79
CA ILE A 238 -20.78 -8.86 -2.49
C ILE A 238 -21.52 -7.58 -2.10
N LYS A 239 -20.89 -6.40 -2.25
CA LYS A 239 -21.55 -5.12 -1.97
C LYS A 239 -22.78 -4.89 -2.86
N GLU A 240 -22.66 -5.10 -4.17
CA GLU A 240 -23.79 -4.96 -5.10
C GLU A 240 -24.93 -5.94 -4.79
N ALA A 241 -24.59 -7.17 -4.37
CA ALA A 241 -25.59 -8.17 -3.97
C ALA A 241 -26.26 -7.81 -2.64
N MET A 242 -25.52 -7.23 -1.70
CA MET A 242 -26.07 -6.72 -0.44
C MET A 242 -27.02 -5.54 -0.68
N GLU A 243 -26.64 -4.56 -1.50
CA GLU A 243 -27.51 -3.42 -1.86
C GLU A 243 -28.82 -3.90 -2.53
N LYS A 244 -28.72 -4.85 -3.48
CA LYS A 244 -29.92 -5.45 -4.10
C LYS A 244 -30.79 -6.22 -3.10
N LEU A 245 -30.18 -6.89 -2.14
CA LEU A 245 -30.92 -7.60 -1.09
C LEU A 245 -31.66 -6.60 -0.21
N GLU A 246 -31.02 -5.50 0.18
CA GLU A 246 -31.65 -4.41 0.95
C GLU A 246 -32.83 -3.79 0.18
N ASP A 247 -32.67 -3.51 -1.12
CA ASP A 247 -33.74 -3.01 -1.98
C ASP A 247 -34.94 -3.98 -2.05
N GLU A 248 -34.69 -5.29 -2.24
CA GLU A 248 -35.74 -6.31 -2.28
C GLU A 248 -36.40 -6.51 -0.91
N GLU A 249 -35.65 -6.39 0.19
CA GLU A 249 -36.20 -6.39 1.55
C GLU A 249 -37.13 -5.19 1.77
N GLU A 250 -36.77 -3.99 1.29
CA GLU A 250 -37.62 -2.80 1.35
C GLU A 250 -38.88 -2.97 0.48
N ILE A 251 -38.74 -3.47 -0.75
CA ILE A 251 -39.88 -3.77 -1.64
C ILE A 251 -40.80 -4.79 -1.00
N ASN A 252 -40.25 -5.87 -0.41
CA ASN A 252 -41.04 -6.90 0.25
C ASN A 252 -41.76 -6.36 1.49
N ALA A 253 -41.11 -5.50 2.29
CA ALA A 253 -41.75 -4.81 3.40
C ALA A 253 -42.90 -3.91 2.91
N HIS A 254 -42.70 -3.17 1.82
CA HIS A 254 -43.73 -2.33 1.20
C HIS A 254 -44.89 -3.17 0.64
N LEU A 255 -44.61 -4.30 -0.02
CA LEU A 255 -45.61 -5.24 -0.51
C LEU A 255 -46.38 -5.88 0.64
N ALA A 256 -45.72 -6.27 1.73
CA ALA A 256 -46.37 -6.81 2.92
C ALA A 256 -47.29 -5.77 3.58
N ALA A 257 -46.87 -4.51 3.65
CA ALA A 257 -47.69 -3.42 4.15
C ALA A 257 -48.92 -3.16 3.26
N ARG A 258 -48.73 -3.17 1.93
CA ARG A 258 -49.81 -2.99 0.96
C ARG A 258 -50.77 -4.18 0.97
N LYS A 259 -50.26 -5.40 1.10
CA LYS A 259 -51.05 -6.62 1.26
C LYS A 259 -51.93 -6.52 2.50
N ARG A 260 -51.39 -6.11 3.66
CA ARG A 260 -52.21 -5.88 4.86
C ARG A 260 -53.33 -4.89 4.62
N LYS A 261 -53.06 -3.74 3.98
CA LYS A 261 -54.12 -2.76 3.65
C LYS A 261 -55.22 -3.36 2.80
N VAL A 262 -54.87 -4.12 1.76
CA VAL A 262 -55.85 -4.78 0.89
C VAL A 262 -56.62 -5.88 1.63
N GLU A 263 -55.95 -6.64 2.50
CA GLU A 263 -56.60 -7.63 3.37
C GLU A 263 -57.59 -6.97 4.34
N ASP A 264 -57.20 -5.85 4.94
CA ASP A 264 -58.07 -5.04 5.81
C ASP A 264 -59.29 -4.52 5.03
N GLU A 265 -59.09 -3.88 3.87
CA GLU A 265 -60.16 -3.40 2.98
C GLU A 265 -61.09 -4.54 2.52
N CYS A 266 -60.54 -5.71 2.17
CA CYS A 266 -61.34 -6.89 1.82
C CYS A 266 -62.14 -7.43 3.00
N SER A 267 -61.60 -7.35 4.22
CA SER A 267 -62.31 -7.76 5.44
C SER A 267 -63.46 -6.80 5.77
N GLU A 268 -63.26 -5.49 5.57
CA GLU A 268 -64.29 -4.47 5.72
C GLU A 268 -65.40 -4.65 4.68
N LEU A 269 -65.04 -4.81 3.40
CA LEU A 269 -66.02 -5.06 2.33
C LEU A 269 -66.82 -6.35 2.55
N LYS A 270 -66.18 -7.43 3.04
CA LYS A 270 -66.90 -8.65 3.41
C LYS A 270 -67.92 -8.39 4.51
N LYS A 271 -67.53 -7.63 5.54
CA LYS A 271 -68.44 -7.26 6.62
C LYS A 271 -69.60 -6.40 6.10
N ASP A 272 -69.32 -5.44 5.23
CA ASP A 272 -70.36 -4.61 4.60
C ASP A 272 -71.31 -5.45 3.74
N ILE A 273 -70.80 -6.46 3.02
CA ILE A 273 -71.62 -7.42 2.27
C ILE A 273 -72.50 -8.23 3.23
N ASP A 274 -71.94 -8.79 4.29
CA ASP A 274 -72.69 -9.56 5.29
C ASP A 274 -73.79 -8.70 5.94
N ASP A 275 -73.47 -7.46 6.31
CA ASP A 275 -74.43 -6.49 6.87
C ASP A 275 -75.53 -6.15 5.84
N LEU A 276 -75.16 -5.94 4.56
CA LEU A 276 -76.11 -5.71 3.48
C LEU A 276 -77.00 -6.93 3.22
N GLU A 277 -76.47 -8.15 3.25
CA GLU A 277 -77.25 -9.39 3.14
C GLU A 277 -78.27 -9.52 4.28
N VAL A 278 -77.89 -9.17 5.51
CA VAL A 278 -78.82 -9.11 6.65
C VAL A 278 -79.91 -8.06 6.41
N THR A 279 -79.57 -6.87 5.91
CA THR A 279 -80.58 -5.85 5.58
C THR A 279 -81.48 -6.25 4.43
N LEU A 280 -80.95 -6.94 3.41
CA LEU A 280 -81.71 -7.46 2.28
C LEU A 280 -82.68 -8.53 2.75
N ALA A 281 -82.24 -9.50 3.55
CA ALA A 281 -83.11 -10.53 4.13
C ALA A 281 -84.23 -9.93 4.99
N LYS A 282 -83.95 -8.83 5.70
CA LYS A 282 -84.96 -8.08 6.45
C LYS A 282 -85.95 -7.38 5.52
N ALA A 283 -85.47 -6.71 4.47
CA ALA A 283 -86.30 -6.05 3.47
C ALA A 283 -87.16 -7.07 2.69
N GLU A 284 -86.64 -8.26 2.37
CA GLU A 284 -87.40 -9.35 1.73
C GLU A 284 -88.49 -9.89 2.66
N LYS A 285 -88.22 -10.03 3.96
CA LYS A 285 -89.26 -10.37 4.95
C LYS A 285 -90.36 -9.31 5.01
N GLU A 286 -89.99 -8.04 5.02
CA GLU A 286 -90.95 -6.93 5.00
C GLU A 286 -91.76 -6.92 3.70
N LYS A 287 -91.11 -7.12 2.54
CA LYS A 287 -91.76 -7.28 1.24
C LYS A 287 -92.77 -8.43 1.26
N HIS A 288 -92.38 -9.62 1.72
CA HIS A 288 -93.31 -10.75 1.81
C HIS A 288 -94.48 -10.48 2.76
N ALA A 289 -94.26 -9.78 3.87
CA ALA A 289 -95.35 -9.35 4.75
C ALA A 289 -96.32 -8.38 4.04
N THR A 290 -95.80 -7.46 3.23
CA THR A 290 -96.64 -6.56 2.42
C THR A 290 -97.35 -7.27 1.27
N GLU A 291 -96.70 -8.20 0.58
CA GLU A 291 -97.30 -9.02 -0.48
C GLU A 291 -98.45 -9.88 0.07
N ASN A 292 -98.29 -10.48 1.26
CA ASN A 292 -99.36 -11.22 1.92
C ASN A 292 -100.55 -10.30 2.30
N LYS A 293 -100.28 -9.07 2.75
CA LYS A 293 -101.35 -8.07 2.97
C LYS A 293 -102.09 -7.72 1.67
N VAL A 294 -101.36 -7.52 0.58
CA VAL A 294 -101.95 -7.25 -0.74
C VAL A 294 -102.79 -8.44 -1.19
N LYS A 295 -102.31 -9.67 -1.01
CA LYS A 295 -103.02 -10.89 -1.39
C LYS A 295 -104.35 -11.05 -0.64
N ASN A 296 -104.35 -10.83 0.68
CA ASN A 296 -105.58 -10.84 1.49
C ASN A 296 -106.57 -9.76 1.04
N LEU A 297 -106.10 -8.54 0.78
CA LEU A 297 -106.95 -7.46 0.26
C LEU A 297 -107.50 -7.77 -1.15
N THR A 298 -106.74 -8.51 -1.96
CA THR A 298 -107.18 -8.94 -3.30
C THR A 298 -108.26 -10.02 -3.21
N GLU A 299 -108.13 -10.95 -2.26
CA GLU A 299 -109.15 -11.98 -1.99
C GLU A 299 -110.47 -11.35 -1.47
N GLU A 300 -110.39 -10.36 -0.58
CA GLU A 300 -111.55 -9.55 -0.15
C GLU A 300 -112.22 -8.82 -1.34
N MET A 301 -111.43 -8.30 -2.27
CA MET A 301 -111.92 -7.63 -3.48
C MET A 301 -112.67 -8.60 -4.41
N THR A 302 -112.16 -9.83 -4.56
CA THR A 302 -112.86 -10.88 -5.34
C THR A 302 -114.16 -11.32 -4.70
N GLY A 303 -114.21 -11.43 -3.36
CA GLY A 303 -115.44 -11.74 -2.64
C GLY A 303 -116.51 -10.65 -2.80
N LEU A 304 -116.13 -9.37 -2.78
CA LEU A 304 -117.04 -8.26 -3.07
C LEU A 304 -117.57 -8.29 -4.52
N ASN A 305 -116.74 -8.72 -5.48
CA ASN A 305 -117.14 -8.86 -6.88
C ASN A 305 -118.17 -9.98 -7.11
N GLU A 306 -118.08 -11.09 -6.36
CA GLU A 306 -119.08 -12.16 -6.43
C GLU A 306 -120.46 -11.74 -5.89
N ILE A 307 -120.49 -10.86 -4.89
CA ILE A 307 -121.73 -10.27 -4.35
C ILE A 307 -122.40 -9.37 -5.40
N ILE A 308 -121.61 -8.59 -6.15
CA ILE A 308 -122.11 -7.74 -7.24
C ILE A 308 -122.74 -8.59 -8.36
N VAL A 309 -122.12 -9.71 -8.74
CA VAL A 309 -122.65 -10.61 -9.79
C VAL A 309 -123.99 -11.24 -9.39
N LYS A 310 -124.20 -11.55 -8.10
CA LYS A 310 -125.48 -12.07 -7.59
C LYS A 310 -126.59 -11.02 -7.67
N LEU A 311 -126.31 -9.77 -7.29
CA LEU A 311 -127.28 -8.66 -7.37
C LEU A 311 -127.67 -8.30 -8.82
N VAL A 312 -126.76 -8.47 -9.77
CA VAL A 312 -127.05 -8.26 -11.21
C VAL A 312 -127.98 -9.35 -11.77
N LYS A 313 -127.90 -10.59 -11.28
CA LYS A 313 -128.80 -11.68 -11.70
C LYS A 313 -130.23 -11.51 -11.17
N GLU A 314 -130.39 -11.05 -9.92
CA GLU A 314 -131.72 -10.76 -9.34
C GLU A 314 -132.42 -9.58 -10.02
N LYS A 315 -131.66 -8.57 -10.47
CA LYS A 315 -132.20 -7.45 -11.26
C LYS A 315 -132.80 -7.90 -12.59
N LYS A 316 -132.20 -8.90 -13.26
CA LYS A 316 -132.65 -9.40 -14.57
C LYS A 316 -133.96 -10.18 -14.47
N THR A 317 -134.12 -11.00 -13.43
CA THR A 317 -135.36 -11.76 -13.18
C THR A 317 -136.55 -10.87 -12.83
N LEU A 318 -136.31 -9.71 -12.19
CA LEU A 318 -137.37 -8.72 -11.94
C LEU A 318 -137.80 -7.95 -13.20
N GLN A 319 -136.89 -7.78 -14.17
CA GLN A 319 -137.17 -7.07 -15.43
C GLN A 319 -138.02 -7.92 -16.40
N GLU A 320 -137.85 -9.24 -16.40
CA GLU A 320 -138.62 -10.16 -17.25
C GLU A 320 -140.06 -10.36 -16.73
N ALA A 321 -140.30 -10.26 -15.41
CA ALA A 321 -141.63 -10.30 -14.82
C ALA A 321 -142.46 -9.02 -15.09
N HIS A 322 -141.81 -7.87 -15.30
CA HIS A 322 -142.48 -6.61 -15.61
C HIS A 322 -143.04 -6.57 -17.05
N GLN A 323 -142.36 -7.20 -18.02
CA GLN A 323 -142.79 -7.18 -19.42
C GLN A 323 -144.02 -8.07 -19.67
N GLN A 324 -144.15 -9.18 -18.94
CA GLN A 324 -145.31 -10.08 -19.02
C GLN A 324 -146.61 -9.43 -18.49
N ALA A 325 -146.50 -8.53 -17.49
CA ALA A 325 -147.65 -7.80 -16.94
C ALA A 325 -148.13 -6.64 -17.84
N LEU A 326 -147.32 -6.20 -18.81
CA LEU A 326 -147.71 -5.16 -19.78
C LEU A 326 -148.54 -5.73 -20.94
N ASP A 327 -148.27 -6.97 -21.37
CA ASP A 327 -148.99 -7.61 -22.48
C ASP A 327 -150.42 -8.07 -22.08
N ASP A 328 -150.64 -8.43 -20.80
CA ASP A 328 -151.97 -8.79 -20.28
C ASP A 328 -152.89 -7.56 -20.08
N LEU A 329 -152.32 -6.36 -19.88
CA LEU A 329 -153.08 -5.11 -19.73
C LEU A 329 -153.67 -4.62 -21.07
N GLN A 330 -153.01 -4.92 -22.19
CA GLN A 330 -153.40 -4.49 -23.54
C GLN A 330 -154.61 -5.29 -24.07
N ILE A 331 -154.85 -6.50 -23.56
CA ILE A 331 -156.03 -7.34 -23.90
C ILE A 331 -157.28 -6.88 -23.11
N GLU A 332 -157.11 -6.29 -21.92
CA GLU A 332 -158.22 -5.73 -21.13
C GLU A 332 -158.63 -4.32 -21.59
N GLU A 333 -157.73 -3.54 -22.22
CA GLU A 333 -158.07 -2.24 -22.84
C GLU A 333 -159.01 -2.35 -24.06
N GLU A 334 -158.97 -3.45 -24.83
CA GLU A 334 -159.88 -3.67 -25.97
C GLU A 334 -161.32 -4.03 -25.53
N LYS A 335 -161.51 -4.55 -24.30
CA LYS A 335 -162.83 -4.85 -23.74
C LYS A 335 -163.52 -3.63 -23.09
N VAL A 336 -162.76 -2.61 -22.68
CA VAL A 336 -163.32 -1.37 -22.09
C VAL A 336 -163.93 -0.44 -23.15
N ASN A 337 -163.44 -0.47 -24.40
CA ASN A 337 -163.96 0.36 -25.49
C ASN A 337 -165.38 -0.02 -25.99
N THR A 338 -165.86 -1.23 -25.69
CA THR A 338 -167.25 -1.63 -25.98
C THR A 338 -168.23 -1.24 -24.86
N LEU A 339 -167.76 -0.95 -23.64
CA LEU A 339 -168.57 -0.55 -22.48
C LEU A 339 -168.70 0.98 -22.32
N THR A 340 -167.78 1.78 -22.86
CA THR A 340 -167.87 3.25 -22.85
C THR A 340 -169.04 3.80 -23.69
N LYS A 341 -169.57 3.02 -24.64
CA LYS A 341 -170.80 3.35 -25.40
C LYS A 341 -172.09 3.20 -24.55
N ALA A 342 -172.04 2.55 -23.38
CA ALA A 342 -173.17 2.39 -22.48
C ALA A 342 -173.21 3.44 -21.34
N ARG A 343 -172.10 4.14 -21.06
CA ARG A 343 -172.01 5.18 -20.00
C ARG A 343 -172.70 6.50 -20.38
N ILE A 344 -172.77 6.81 -21.68
CA ILE A 344 -173.36 8.04 -22.24
C ILE A 344 -174.88 8.16 -21.99
N LYS A 345 -175.57 7.10 -21.53
CA LYS A 345 -177.01 7.13 -21.23
C LYS A 345 -177.39 7.28 -19.75
N LEU A 346 -176.44 7.33 -18.80
CA LEU A 346 -176.75 7.38 -17.36
C LEU A 346 -176.18 8.59 -16.60
N GLU A 347 -175.28 9.40 -17.18
CA GLU A 347 -174.81 10.66 -16.57
C GLU A 347 -175.64 11.90 -16.99
N GLN A 348 -176.70 11.73 -17.78
CA GLN A 348 -177.69 12.78 -18.11
C GLN A 348 -178.69 13.10 -16.97
N GLN A 349 -178.53 12.57 -15.75
CA GLN A 349 -179.44 12.84 -14.63
C GLN A 349 -178.78 13.42 -13.36
N VAL A 350 -177.48 13.78 -13.40
CA VAL A 350 -176.83 14.42 -12.23
C VAL A 350 -176.26 15.83 -12.55
N ASN A 351 -176.46 16.32 -13.78
CA ASN A 351 -176.18 17.70 -14.20
C ASN A 351 -177.17 18.77 -13.65
N HIS A 352 -177.66 18.66 -12.41
CA HIS A 352 -178.47 19.74 -11.83
C HIS A 352 -178.36 19.94 -10.32
N ALA A 353 -177.33 19.39 -9.66
CA ALA A 353 -177.08 19.67 -8.25
C ALA A 353 -175.58 19.98 -8.03
N GLU A 354 -175.29 21.28 -8.11
CA GLU A 354 -174.39 21.99 -7.20
C GLU A 354 -172.87 21.74 -7.41
N GLY A 355 -172.10 22.64 -8.05
CA GLY A 355 -172.39 24.06 -8.20
C GLY A 355 -172.50 24.75 -6.85
N SER A 356 -171.73 24.32 -5.85
CA SER A 356 -171.49 25.10 -4.65
C SER A 356 -170.18 24.69 -3.98
N LEU A 357 -169.26 25.65 -4.12
CA LEU A 357 -168.47 26.18 -3.04
C LEU A 357 -167.13 25.45 -2.83
N GLU A 358 -166.07 25.89 -3.50
CA GLU A 358 -165.29 27.08 -3.13
C GLU A 358 -164.40 26.81 -1.92
N GLN A 359 -163.16 27.24 -2.11
CA GLN A 359 -162.26 27.70 -1.07
C GLN A 359 -161.42 26.67 -0.29
N GLU A 360 -160.15 26.76 -0.69
CA GLU A 360 -158.98 27.00 0.16
C GLU A 360 -158.10 25.82 0.51
N ARG A 361 -156.77 25.89 0.37
CA ARG A 361 -155.79 26.79 -0.26
C ARG A 361 -154.45 26.09 0.09
N LYS A 362 -153.48 25.89 -0.81
CA LYS A 362 -152.47 26.85 -1.30
C LYS A 362 -151.31 27.07 -0.29
N VAL A 363 -150.08 27.17 -0.87
CA VAL A 363 -148.81 27.73 -0.34
C VAL A 363 -147.77 26.65 0.08
N CYS A 364 -146.69 26.37 -0.67
CA CYS A 364 -145.51 27.16 -1.13
C CYS A 364 -144.27 26.84 -0.26
N MET A 365 -143.15 26.32 -0.78
CA MET A 365 -142.11 26.94 -1.63
C MET A 365 -140.95 27.61 -0.86
N ASP A 366 -139.72 27.24 -1.27
CA ASP A 366 -138.49 28.06 -1.49
C ASP A 366 -137.21 27.89 -0.62
N LEU A 367 -136.18 27.28 -1.24
CA LEU A 367 -134.88 27.82 -1.75
C LEU A 367 -133.94 28.76 -0.93
N GLU A 368 -132.63 28.47 -1.10
CA GLU A 368 -131.47 29.40 -1.31
C GLU A 368 -130.65 29.99 -0.13
N ARG A 369 -129.32 29.66 -0.03
CA ARG A 369 -128.14 30.57 -0.21
C ARG A 369 -126.77 30.15 0.39
N ALA A 370 -125.73 30.35 -0.45
CA ALA A 370 -124.36 30.91 -0.19
C ALA A 370 -123.29 30.10 0.59
N LYS A 371 -122.03 29.87 0.14
CA LYS A 371 -120.93 30.71 -0.46
C LYS A 371 -120.03 31.42 0.59
N ARG A 372 -118.70 31.08 0.61
CA ARG A 372 -117.45 31.85 0.99
C ARG A 372 -116.43 30.95 1.77
N LYS A 373 -115.11 30.90 1.56
CA LYS A 373 -114.12 31.94 1.15
C LYS A 373 -112.75 31.34 0.72
N LEU A 374 -112.23 31.80 -0.41
CA LEU A 374 -110.83 31.95 -0.80
C LEU A 374 -110.65 33.45 -1.10
N ASP A 375 -109.53 34.04 -0.70
CA ASP A 375 -108.89 35.32 -1.13
C ASP A 375 -107.45 35.22 -0.58
N GLY A 376 -106.33 35.58 -1.23
CA GLY A 376 -106.08 36.61 -2.24
C GLY A 376 -105.06 37.61 -1.66
N ASP A 377 -103.94 37.84 -2.38
CA ASP A 377 -102.95 38.94 -2.25
C ASP A 377 -101.75 38.69 -1.30
N LEU A 378 -100.48 38.48 -1.70
CA LEU A 378 -99.60 39.05 -2.75
C LEU A 378 -99.18 40.52 -2.53
N LYS A 379 -97.85 40.72 -2.49
CA LYS A 379 -97.08 41.94 -2.82
C LYS A 379 -97.20 43.14 -1.86
N LEU A 380 -96.09 43.46 -1.20
CA LEU A 380 -95.19 44.58 -1.55
C LEU A 380 -93.80 44.20 -0.99
N ALA A 381 -92.79 43.99 -1.84
CA ALA A 381 -91.92 45.07 -2.36
C ALA A 381 -91.02 45.60 -1.23
N GLN A 382 -89.75 45.21 -1.17
CA GLN A 382 -88.63 45.62 -2.06
C GLN A 382 -87.79 46.71 -1.41
N GLU A 383 -86.54 46.77 -1.90
CA GLU A 383 -85.44 47.70 -1.65
C GLU A 383 -84.46 47.18 -0.60
N THR A 384 -83.33 46.59 -0.96
CA THR A 384 -82.36 47.07 -1.97
C THR A 384 -81.50 45.87 -2.45
N ILE A 385 -81.34 45.55 -3.74
CA ILE A 385 -80.75 46.37 -4.85
C ILE A 385 -79.31 46.76 -4.43
N VAL A 386 -78.23 46.40 -5.11
CA VAL A 386 -78.08 45.92 -6.48
C VAL A 386 -76.60 45.63 -6.71
N ASP A 387 -76.38 44.61 -7.52
CA ASP A 387 -75.38 44.60 -8.58
C ASP A 387 -73.88 44.40 -8.28
N LEU A 388 -73.42 43.35 -8.96
CA LEU A 388 -72.16 43.26 -9.71
C LEU A 388 -70.93 42.91 -8.85
N GLU A 389 -70.31 41.74 -8.99
CA GLU A 389 -69.86 41.16 -10.25
C GLU A 389 -69.51 39.67 -10.12
N SER A 390 -69.86 38.95 -11.17
CA SER A 390 -69.44 37.61 -11.52
C SER A 390 -67.95 37.51 -11.86
N GLY A 391 -67.33 36.36 -11.59
CA GLY A 391 -66.05 36.02 -12.21
C GLY A 391 -65.27 35.02 -11.35
N LYS A 392 -65.60 33.73 -11.38
CA LYS A 392 -65.07 32.78 -12.38
C LYS A 392 -63.57 32.50 -12.19
N GLN A 393 -63.31 31.32 -11.62
CA GLN A 393 -62.31 30.31 -12.02
C GLN A 393 -60.83 30.68 -12.26
N HIS A 394 -60.03 29.67 -11.94
CA HIS A 394 -58.70 29.31 -12.45
C HIS A 394 -57.51 29.86 -11.62
N LEU A 395 -56.73 29.01 -10.92
CA LEU A 395 -55.77 28.05 -11.49
C LEU A 395 -54.98 28.75 -12.61
N ASP A 396 -53.70 29.05 -12.50
CA ASP A 396 -52.64 28.07 -12.44
C ASP A 396 -51.33 28.85 -12.59
N GLU A 397 -50.24 28.16 -12.25
CA GLU A 397 -48.90 28.35 -12.79
C GLU A 397 -47.81 28.93 -11.86
N LYS A 398 -47.07 27.96 -11.32
CA LYS A 398 -45.62 27.79 -11.52
C LYS A 398 -44.68 28.47 -10.52
N LEU A 399 -44.37 27.66 -9.51
CA LEU A 399 -43.00 27.28 -9.17
C LEU A 399 -42.01 27.35 -10.36
N SER A 400 -40.81 27.86 -10.06
CA SER A 400 -39.51 27.51 -10.68
C SER A 400 -38.95 28.41 -11.78
N LYS A 401 -37.98 29.26 -11.37
CA LYS A 401 -36.55 29.30 -11.80
C LYS A 401 -35.97 30.62 -11.29
N ARG A 402 -35.12 30.63 -10.25
CA ARG A 402 -33.72 30.19 -10.26
C ARG A 402 -33.00 30.71 -11.49
N GLU A 403 -32.16 31.71 -11.26
CA GLU A 403 -30.96 32.12 -11.99
C GLU A 403 -30.87 33.63 -11.80
N PHE A 404 -29.92 34.16 -11.04
CA PHE A 404 -28.57 34.25 -11.58
C PHE A 404 -27.55 34.71 -10.53
N ARG A 405 -26.53 33.86 -10.38
CA ARG A 405 -25.15 34.16 -9.97
C ARG A 405 -24.91 34.46 -8.49
N PHE A 406 -24.23 33.58 -7.76
CA PHE A 406 -22.89 33.07 -8.10
C PHE A 406 -21.97 34.21 -8.56
N SER A 407 -21.84 35.23 -7.72
CA SER A 407 -20.62 36.01 -7.69
C SER A 407 -20.14 36.06 -6.24
N GLN A 408 -19.18 35.17 -6.00
CA GLN A 408 -18.16 35.30 -4.96
C GLN A 408 -18.49 34.75 -3.57
N MET A 409 -18.53 33.41 -3.52
CA MET A 409 -17.69 32.71 -2.55
C MET A 409 -16.21 33.09 -2.78
N GLN A 410 -15.44 33.10 -1.69
CA GLN A 410 -13.98 33.15 -1.64
C GLN A 410 -13.34 34.50 -1.98
N ASN A 411 -12.94 35.23 -0.95
CA ASN A 411 -11.51 35.27 -0.64
C ASN A 411 -11.18 35.96 0.68
N LYS A 412 -10.46 35.18 1.49
CA LYS A 412 -9.36 35.59 2.37
C LYS A 412 -9.73 36.14 3.75
N ILE A 413 -9.47 35.37 4.80
CA ILE A 413 -8.12 35.05 5.34
C ILE A 413 -7.47 36.32 5.88
N LYS A 414 -7.24 36.28 7.19
CA LYS A 414 -6.03 36.73 7.88
C LYS A 414 -5.33 37.92 7.21
N GLU A 415 -5.48 39.09 7.82
CA GLU A 415 -4.36 39.84 8.39
C GLU A 415 -4.87 41.16 8.96
N GLN A 416 -4.83 41.27 10.28
CA GLN A 416 -4.29 42.41 11.01
C GLN A 416 -3.73 41.82 12.31
N GLN A 417 -2.61 41.12 12.24
CA GLN A 417 -1.24 41.64 12.16
C GLN A 417 -0.86 42.44 13.42
N ASN A 418 0.10 41.84 14.12
CA ASN A 418 0.83 42.35 15.26
C ASN A 418 1.61 43.65 14.99
N LEU A 419 2.04 44.23 16.11
CA LEU A 419 3.36 44.82 16.40
C LEU A 419 3.45 46.35 16.53
N GLY A 420 3.96 46.80 17.68
CA GLY A 420 4.37 48.19 17.94
C GLY A 420 4.54 48.47 19.44
N VAL A 421 5.54 47.91 20.15
CA VAL A 421 6.86 48.54 20.36
C VAL A 421 6.82 49.74 21.35
N ARG A 422 7.18 49.43 22.61
CA ARG A 422 8.32 50.01 23.39
C ARG A 422 8.21 51.35 24.19
N LEU A 423 8.83 51.25 25.39
CA LEU A 423 9.72 52.20 26.09
C LEU A 423 9.05 53.33 26.93
N GLN A 424 9.58 53.85 28.06
CA GLN A 424 10.79 53.59 28.86
C GLN A 424 10.83 54.55 30.09
N LYS A 425 11.35 54.03 31.22
CA LYS A 425 12.12 54.62 32.35
C LYS A 425 12.02 56.12 32.74
N ASN A 426 12.08 56.38 34.07
CA ASN A 426 13.18 57.09 34.77
C ASN A 426 12.94 57.10 36.31
N ALA A 427 13.88 56.59 37.13
CA ALA A 427 14.98 57.29 37.84
C ALA A 427 14.54 57.75 39.26
N ARG A 428 15.30 57.76 40.37
CA ARG A 428 16.75 57.68 40.71
C ARG A 428 16.80 57.52 42.26
N VAL A 429 17.64 56.64 42.85
CA VAL A 429 18.96 56.91 43.52
C VAL A 429 18.93 57.81 44.77
N ALA A 430 19.43 57.33 45.93
CA ALA A 430 20.52 57.95 46.71
C ALA A 430 20.85 57.23 48.05
N GLU A 431 22.14 57.29 48.40
CA GLU A 431 22.77 57.30 49.75
C GLU A 431 23.43 56.05 50.36
N LEU A 432 24.76 56.13 50.42
CA LEU A 432 25.71 55.44 51.29
C LEU A 432 26.70 56.48 51.85
N GLU A 433 27.23 56.17 53.04
CA GLU A 433 28.41 56.72 53.75
C GLU A 433 28.19 57.92 54.67
N GLU A 434 28.34 57.71 56.00
CA GLU A 434 29.43 58.27 56.82
C GLU A 434 29.39 57.69 58.25
N GLU A 435 30.53 57.17 58.75
CA GLU A 435 31.10 57.47 60.07
C GLU A 435 32.32 56.57 60.35
N ALA A 436 33.50 57.14 60.09
CA ALA A 436 34.79 56.61 60.51
C ALA A 436 35.63 57.77 61.07
N MET A 437 35.57 57.98 62.39
CA MET A 437 36.44 58.89 63.14
C MET A 437 36.71 58.35 64.55
N SER A 438 38.00 58.06 64.82
CA SER A 438 38.72 58.15 66.12
C SER A 438 39.97 57.24 66.05
N GLU A 439 41.18 57.73 65.76
CA GLU A 439 42.15 58.42 66.65
C GLU A 439 43.26 57.44 67.15
N LYS A 440 44.49 57.45 66.62
CA LYS A 440 45.67 58.30 66.95
C LYS A 440 46.09 58.31 68.44
N ALA A 441 47.15 57.56 68.77
CA ALA A 441 48.20 57.91 69.75
C ALA A 441 49.28 56.80 69.75
N THR A 442 50.59 56.99 69.72
CA THR A 442 51.50 58.15 69.64
C THR A 442 52.90 57.59 69.38
N ARG A 443 53.69 58.30 68.57
CA ARG A 443 55.07 58.00 68.21
C ARG A 443 55.96 59.12 68.73
N ALA A 444 57.16 58.74 69.18
CA ALA A 444 58.38 59.54 69.29
C ALA A 444 58.51 60.54 70.47
N LYS A 445 59.58 60.35 71.26
CA LYS A 445 60.70 61.31 71.42
C LYS A 445 61.78 60.79 72.38
N ALA A 446 63.03 61.07 72.01
CA ALA A 446 64.26 61.10 72.80
C ALA A 446 64.96 59.74 73.04
N GLU A 447 66.11 59.40 72.43
CA GLU A 447 67.18 60.22 71.82
C GLU A 447 67.57 61.43 72.69
N LYS A 448 68.25 61.16 73.81
CA LYS A 448 69.32 61.99 74.41
C LYS A 448 69.72 61.46 75.80
N HIS A 449 70.35 60.28 75.82
CA HIS A 449 71.34 59.95 76.86
C HIS A 449 72.63 59.39 76.21
N CYS A 450 72.86 59.79 74.95
CA CYS A 450 73.90 59.32 74.03
C CYS A 450 75.33 59.83 74.32
N VAL A 451 75.69 60.26 75.53
CA VAL A 451 77.06 60.80 75.74
C VAL A 451 77.79 60.20 76.95
N GLU A 452 77.07 59.70 77.97
CA GLU A 452 77.72 59.13 79.16
C GLU A 452 77.88 57.60 79.07
N VAL A 453 77.03 56.92 78.28
CA VAL A 453 77.17 55.49 77.96
C VAL A 453 78.30 55.22 76.95
N ALA A 454 78.81 56.26 76.27
CA ALA A 454 79.83 56.14 75.22
C ALA A 454 81.24 55.77 75.72
N LYS A 455 81.57 56.04 76.99
CA LYS A 455 82.90 55.72 77.54
C LYS A 455 82.98 54.34 78.19
N GLU A 456 81.88 53.82 78.71
CA GLU A 456 81.80 52.43 79.19
C GLU A 456 81.59 51.43 78.03
N LEU A 457 81.11 51.93 76.88
CA LEU A 457 81.01 51.16 75.63
C LEU A 457 82.37 50.88 74.97
N GLU A 458 83.40 51.71 75.13
CA GLU A 458 84.69 51.52 74.45
C GLU A 458 85.47 50.33 75.04
N GLU A 459 85.35 50.09 76.36
CA GLU A 459 85.99 48.97 77.05
C GLU A 459 85.23 47.64 76.88
N ILE A 460 83.91 47.70 76.63
CA ILE A 460 83.08 46.53 76.25
C ILE A 460 83.17 46.27 74.73
N SER A 461 83.35 47.29 73.89
CA SER A 461 83.47 47.16 72.42
C SER A 461 84.73 46.41 72.02
N GLY A 462 85.85 46.57 72.73
CA GLY A 462 87.06 45.78 72.49
C GLY A 462 86.89 44.27 72.76
N ARG A 463 85.98 43.88 73.66
CA ARG A 463 85.63 42.46 73.89
C ARG A 463 84.51 41.95 72.96
N VAL A 464 83.72 42.85 72.38
CA VAL A 464 82.67 42.52 71.40
C VAL A 464 83.21 42.46 69.97
N GLU A 465 84.29 43.18 69.60
CA GLU A 465 84.90 43.08 68.27
C GLU A 465 85.54 41.71 68.00
N GLU A 466 86.15 41.07 69.01
CA GLU A 466 86.67 39.69 68.88
C GLU A 466 85.55 38.63 68.84
N ALA A 467 84.40 38.86 69.48
CA ALA A 467 83.20 38.00 69.34
C ALA A 467 82.38 38.33 68.07
N GLY A 468 82.49 39.56 67.59
CA GLY A 468 81.79 40.12 66.43
C GLY A 468 82.37 39.64 65.11
N GLY A 469 83.69 39.47 65.01
CA GLY A 469 84.35 38.91 63.83
C GLY A 469 83.90 37.49 63.46
N ALA A 470 83.60 36.66 64.46
CA ALA A 470 83.05 35.32 64.26
C ALA A 470 81.56 35.36 63.82
N THR A 471 80.81 36.36 64.30
CA THR A 471 79.38 36.53 64.00
C THR A 471 79.15 37.25 62.66
N THR A 472 80.02 38.17 62.25
CA THR A 472 80.01 38.82 60.92
C THR A 472 80.40 37.84 59.82
N SER A 473 81.42 37.00 60.04
CA SER A 473 81.78 35.92 59.09
C SER A 473 80.64 34.90 58.91
N GLY A 474 79.96 34.52 59.99
CA GLY A 474 78.79 33.63 59.94
C GLY A 474 77.56 34.26 59.26
N THR A 475 77.30 35.55 59.50
CA THR A 475 76.19 36.28 58.86
C THR A 475 76.46 36.59 57.39
N GLU A 476 77.71 36.83 56.99
CA GLU A 476 78.10 36.94 55.57
C GLU A 476 78.01 35.61 54.83
N LEU A 477 78.42 34.50 55.46
CA LEU A 477 78.21 33.15 54.92
C LEU A 477 76.73 32.81 54.77
N ASN A 478 75.90 33.18 55.75
CA ASN A 478 74.44 33.02 55.63
C ASN A 478 73.84 33.93 54.55
N LYS A 479 74.29 35.17 54.39
CA LYS A 479 73.86 36.04 53.27
C LYS A 479 74.27 35.48 51.91
N LYS A 480 75.47 34.90 51.79
CA LYS A 480 75.91 34.22 50.55
C LYS A 480 75.06 32.97 50.28
N ARG A 481 74.79 32.14 51.29
CA ARG A 481 73.88 30.99 51.16
C ARG A 481 72.46 31.41 50.79
N GLU A 482 71.95 32.48 51.37
CA GLU A 482 70.62 33.02 51.06
C GLU A 482 70.57 33.59 49.63
N ALA A 483 71.61 34.28 49.18
CA ALA A 483 71.73 34.77 47.82
C ALA A 483 71.86 33.62 46.79
N GLU A 484 72.63 32.58 47.11
CA GLU A 484 72.73 31.36 46.31
C GLU A 484 71.41 30.60 46.28
N PHE A 485 70.69 30.51 47.40
CA PHE A 485 69.37 29.88 47.46
C PHE A 485 68.34 30.63 46.63
N GLN A 486 68.33 31.97 46.69
CA GLN A 486 67.49 32.80 45.84
C GLN A 486 67.86 32.66 44.35
N LYS A 487 69.15 32.55 44.03
CA LYS A 487 69.61 32.30 42.66
C LYS A 487 69.12 30.93 42.16
N MET A 488 69.33 29.87 42.93
CA MET A 488 68.87 28.52 42.58
C MET A 488 67.34 28.45 42.45
N ARG A 489 66.59 29.22 43.23
CA ARG A 489 65.13 29.35 43.07
C ARG A 489 64.75 30.02 41.76
N ARG A 490 65.41 31.13 41.39
CA ARG A 490 65.16 31.80 40.09
C ARG A 490 65.53 30.89 38.93
N ASP A 491 66.67 30.21 39.00
CA ASP A 491 67.12 29.28 37.95
C ASP A 491 66.13 28.10 37.80
N LEU A 492 65.56 27.61 38.91
CA LEU A 492 64.53 26.56 38.90
C LEU A 492 63.19 27.07 38.33
N GLU A 493 62.76 28.27 38.69
CA GLU A 493 61.56 28.92 38.15
C GLU A 493 61.68 29.16 36.64
N GLU A 494 62.85 29.63 36.18
CA GLU A 494 63.15 29.85 34.76
C GLU A 494 63.18 28.53 33.97
N ALA A 495 63.84 27.49 34.51
CA ALA A 495 63.82 26.15 33.90
C ALA A 495 62.40 25.57 33.84
N THR A 496 61.60 25.78 34.88
CA THR A 496 60.19 25.32 34.93
C THR A 496 59.35 26.04 33.88
N LEU A 497 59.48 27.38 33.77
CA LEU A 497 58.82 28.18 32.73
C LEU A 497 59.23 27.75 31.32
N GLN A 498 60.50 27.45 31.10
CA GLN A 498 60.99 26.96 29.81
C GLN A 498 60.46 25.56 29.47
N HIS A 499 60.38 24.67 30.46
CA HIS A 499 59.76 23.36 30.31
C HIS A 499 58.25 23.46 30.03
N GLU A 500 57.54 24.35 30.70
CA GLU A 500 56.11 24.59 30.46
C GLU A 500 55.87 25.19 29.06
N ALA A 501 56.69 26.15 28.64
CA ALA A 501 56.62 26.75 27.31
C ALA A 501 56.88 25.73 26.20
N THR A 502 57.89 24.87 26.36
CA THR A 502 58.19 23.79 25.39
C THR A 502 57.09 22.74 25.36
N ALA A 503 56.56 22.34 26.52
CA ALA A 503 55.42 21.42 26.59
C ALA A 503 54.16 22.03 25.96
N ALA A 504 53.87 23.31 26.16
CA ALA A 504 52.75 24.01 25.53
C ALA A 504 52.91 24.08 24.01
N ALA A 505 54.11 24.40 23.51
CA ALA A 505 54.41 24.42 22.08
C ALA A 505 54.23 23.03 21.43
N LEU A 506 54.70 21.96 22.09
CA LEU A 506 54.50 20.59 21.62
C LEU A 506 53.03 20.18 21.62
N ARG A 507 52.27 20.51 22.68
CA ARG A 507 50.82 20.25 22.73
C ARG A 507 50.09 20.97 21.60
N LYS A 508 50.44 22.24 21.33
CA LYS A 508 49.87 23.01 20.21
C LYS A 508 50.19 22.35 18.87
N LYS A 509 51.46 21.99 18.63
CA LYS A 509 51.87 21.33 17.38
C LYS A 509 51.15 19.98 17.18
N HIS A 510 50.96 19.21 18.24
CA HIS A 510 50.20 17.96 18.16
C HIS A 510 48.71 18.21 17.90
N ALA A 511 48.12 19.23 18.51
CA ALA A 511 46.73 19.61 18.26
C ALA A 511 46.54 20.06 16.80
N ASP A 512 47.42 20.93 16.28
CA ASP A 512 47.37 21.42 14.90
C ASP A 512 47.53 20.26 13.89
N SER A 513 48.48 19.35 14.12
CA SER A 513 48.67 18.16 13.27
C SER A 513 47.49 17.19 13.34
N THR A 514 46.85 17.05 14.51
CA THR A 514 45.66 16.22 14.65
C THR A 514 44.46 16.83 13.92
N ALA A 515 44.32 18.15 13.95
CA ALA A 515 43.29 18.88 13.21
C ALA A 515 43.49 18.73 11.68
N GLU A 516 44.72 18.90 11.19
CA GLU A 516 45.05 18.73 9.78
C GLU A 516 44.77 17.30 9.28
N LEU A 517 45.14 16.27 10.06
CA LEU A 517 44.78 14.88 9.75
C LEU A 517 43.27 14.66 9.78
N GLY A 518 42.55 15.32 10.69
CA GLY A 518 41.09 15.31 10.73
C GLY A 518 40.46 15.87 9.45
N GLU A 519 40.92 17.04 8.99
CA GLU A 519 40.46 17.64 7.73
C GLU A 519 40.79 16.76 6.51
N GLN A 520 41.96 16.12 6.49
CA GLN A 520 42.31 15.16 5.44
C GLN A 520 41.37 13.94 5.43
N ILE A 521 41.03 13.40 6.60
CA ILE A 521 40.06 12.30 6.72
C ILE A 521 38.68 12.73 6.21
N ASP A 522 38.20 13.91 6.60
CA ASP A 522 36.89 14.43 6.18
C ASP A 522 36.83 14.69 4.67
N ASN A 523 37.93 15.18 4.08
CA ASN A 523 38.05 15.34 2.64
C ASN A 523 38.03 13.98 1.92
N LEU A 524 38.79 13.00 2.42
CA LEU A 524 38.79 11.64 1.86
C LEU A 524 37.42 10.96 1.98
N GLN A 525 36.69 11.17 3.08
CA GLN A 525 35.33 10.66 3.24
C GLN A 525 34.37 11.29 2.23
N ARG A 526 34.45 12.60 2.00
CA ARG A 526 33.65 13.28 0.96
C ARG A 526 33.95 12.76 -0.44
N VAL A 527 35.23 12.60 -0.79
CA VAL A 527 35.63 12.02 -2.08
C VAL A 527 35.14 10.58 -2.22
N LYS A 528 35.25 9.77 -1.16
CA LYS A 528 34.76 8.39 -1.14
C LYS A 528 33.24 8.34 -1.39
N GLN A 529 32.45 9.15 -0.70
CA GLN A 529 31.00 9.22 -0.90
C GLN A 529 30.63 9.63 -2.33
N LYS A 530 31.36 10.59 -2.90
CA LYS A 530 31.17 11.00 -4.30
C LYS A 530 31.45 9.84 -5.27
N LEU A 531 32.57 9.15 -5.09
CA LEU A 531 32.94 7.99 -5.92
C LEU A 531 31.98 6.80 -5.74
N GLU A 532 31.46 6.57 -4.53
CA GLU A 532 30.43 5.56 -4.29
C GLU A 532 29.13 5.90 -5.02
N LYS A 533 28.75 7.18 -5.06
CA LYS A 533 27.59 7.65 -5.82
C LYS A 533 27.80 7.48 -7.33
N GLU A 534 28.92 7.95 -7.88
CA GLU A 534 29.27 7.79 -9.29
C GLU A 534 29.33 6.31 -9.69
N LYS A 535 29.88 5.44 -8.83
CA LYS A 535 29.88 3.98 -9.04
C LYS A 535 28.46 3.41 -9.09
N SER A 536 27.55 3.88 -8.24
CA SER A 536 26.16 3.42 -8.26
C SER A 536 25.41 3.88 -9.51
N GLU A 537 25.64 5.11 -9.95
CA GLU A 537 25.07 5.67 -11.19
C GLU A 537 25.55 4.87 -12.42
N LEU A 538 26.87 4.65 -12.53
CA LEU A 538 27.43 3.82 -13.62
C LEU A 538 26.91 2.38 -13.60
N LYS A 539 26.65 1.82 -12.42
CA LYS A 539 26.09 0.48 -12.31
C LYS A 539 24.66 0.44 -12.84
N MET A 540 23.83 1.44 -12.51
CA MET A 540 22.48 1.55 -13.05
C MET A 540 22.50 1.71 -14.58
N GLU A 541 23.40 2.52 -15.13
CA GLU A 541 23.56 2.65 -16.59
C GLU A 541 23.94 1.33 -17.27
N ILE A 542 24.83 0.53 -16.66
CA ILE A 542 25.20 -0.79 -17.16
C ILE A 542 23.99 -1.74 -17.15
N ASP A 543 23.22 -1.75 -16.06
CA ASP A 543 22.05 -2.62 -15.91
C ASP A 543 20.95 -2.22 -16.93
N ASP A 544 20.74 -0.92 -17.16
CA ASP A 544 19.81 -0.41 -18.19
C ASP A 544 20.27 -0.77 -19.62
N LEU A 545 21.56 -0.62 -19.92
CA LEU A 545 22.13 -1.00 -21.21
C LEU A 545 22.04 -2.52 -21.45
N ALA A 546 22.27 -3.34 -20.43
CA ALA A 546 22.12 -4.79 -20.52
C ALA A 546 20.66 -5.19 -20.80
N SER A 547 19.71 -4.60 -20.07
CA SER A 547 18.27 -4.79 -20.31
C SER A 547 17.86 -4.40 -21.73
N ASN A 548 18.35 -3.24 -22.21
CA ASN A 548 18.12 -2.80 -23.58
C ASN A 548 18.70 -3.78 -24.60
N MET A 549 19.93 -4.29 -24.38
CA MET A 549 20.55 -5.27 -25.27
C MET A 549 19.75 -6.58 -25.34
N ASP A 550 19.23 -7.06 -24.21
CA ASP A 550 18.38 -8.25 -24.17
C ASP A 550 17.05 -8.04 -24.90
N SER A 551 16.45 -6.85 -24.77
CA SER A 551 15.23 -6.49 -25.51
C SER A 551 15.47 -6.47 -27.03
N VAL A 552 16.61 -5.90 -27.47
CA VAL A 552 17.03 -5.85 -28.87
C VAL A 552 17.34 -7.26 -29.39
N SER A 553 17.97 -8.11 -28.58
CA SER A 553 18.25 -9.50 -28.92
C SER A 553 16.97 -10.31 -29.13
N LYS A 554 15.98 -10.17 -28.23
CA LYS A 554 14.67 -10.83 -28.34
C LYS A 554 13.90 -10.35 -29.57
N THR A 555 13.85 -9.04 -29.81
CA THR A 555 13.19 -8.49 -31.00
C THR A 555 13.86 -8.94 -32.29
N LYS A 556 15.20 -8.97 -32.33
CA LYS A 556 15.96 -9.53 -33.46
C LYS A 556 15.59 -10.99 -33.72
N ALA A 557 15.58 -11.83 -32.69
CA ALA A 557 15.24 -13.25 -32.84
C ALA A 557 13.80 -13.45 -33.36
N ASN A 558 12.85 -12.62 -32.91
CA ASN A 558 11.48 -12.64 -33.41
C ASN A 558 11.38 -12.22 -34.87
N LEU A 559 12.12 -11.17 -35.27
CA LEU A 559 12.19 -10.72 -36.67
C LEU A 559 12.82 -11.79 -37.57
N GLU A 560 13.91 -12.43 -37.14
CA GLU A 560 14.53 -13.53 -37.88
C GLU A 560 13.56 -14.71 -38.07
N LYS A 561 12.79 -15.05 -37.03
CA LYS A 561 11.75 -16.10 -37.13
C LYS A 561 10.66 -15.71 -38.13
N MET A 562 10.19 -14.46 -38.09
CA MET A 562 9.20 -13.94 -39.04
C MET A 562 9.72 -13.97 -40.48
N CYS A 563 10.97 -13.56 -40.71
CA CYS A 563 11.61 -13.63 -42.02
C CYS A 563 11.62 -15.06 -42.57
N ARG A 564 12.02 -16.05 -41.76
CA ARG A 564 11.99 -17.47 -42.20
C ARG A 564 10.59 -17.93 -42.57
N THR A 565 9.57 -17.59 -41.77
CA THR A 565 8.18 -17.94 -42.08
C THR A 565 7.70 -17.29 -43.38
N LEU A 566 8.07 -16.04 -43.64
CA LEU A 566 7.75 -15.35 -44.89
C LEU A 566 8.49 -15.97 -46.09
N GLU A 567 9.75 -16.39 -45.91
CA GLU A 567 10.51 -17.13 -46.92
C GLU A 567 9.86 -18.48 -47.26
N ASP A 568 9.41 -19.22 -46.24
CA ASP A 568 8.69 -20.49 -46.41
C ASP A 568 7.37 -20.28 -47.19
N GLN A 569 6.57 -19.27 -46.79
CA GLN A 569 5.33 -18.92 -47.49
C GLN A 569 5.57 -18.51 -48.95
N LEU A 570 6.62 -17.73 -49.21
CA LEU A 570 7.01 -17.35 -50.56
C LEU A 570 7.39 -18.58 -51.39
N SER A 571 8.09 -19.54 -50.80
CA SER A 571 8.44 -20.80 -51.47
C SER A 571 7.19 -21.62 -51.83
N GLU A 572 6.22 -21.72 -50.91
CA GLU A 572 4.95 -22.39 -51.17
C GLU A 572 4.17 -21.71 -52.29
N PHE A 573 4.07 -20.38 -52.30
CA PHE A 573 3.38 -19.66 -53.36
C PHE A 573 4.04 -19.87 -54.72
N LYS A 574 5.37 -19.88 -54.79
CA LYS A 574 6.09 -20.21 -56.02
C LYS A 574 5.78 -21.62 -56.51
N THR A 575 5.77 -22.61 -55.62
CA THR A 575 5.43 -23.99 -56.02
C THR A 575 3.99 -24.09 -56.55
N LYS A 576 3.03 -23.40 -55.92
CA LYS A 576 1.63 -23.33 -56.39
C LYS A 576 1.51 -22.60 -57.72
N GLU A 577 2.26 -21.52 -57.92
CA GLU A 577 2.32 -20.80 -59.20
C GLU A 577 2.80 -21.72 -60.33
N GLU A 578 3.88 -22.49 -60.10
CA GLU A 578 4.37 -23.46 -61.07
C GLU A 578 3.34 -24.57 -61.38
N GLU A 579 2.63 -25.07 -60.37
CA GLU A 579 1.55 -26.05 -60.54
C GLU A 579 0.39 -25.48 -61.35
N HIS A 580 -0.07 -24.26 -61.03
CA HIS A 580 -1.10 -23.58 -61.79
C HIS A 580 -0.66 -23.32 -63.23
N GLN A 581 0.60 -22.95 -63.45
CA GLN A 581 1.14 -22.75 -64.79
C GLN A 581 1.15 -24.06 -65.59
N ARG A 582 1.50 -25.19 -64.97
CA ARG A 582 1.38 -26.53 -65.61
C ARG A 582 -0.07 -26.84 -65.95
N MET A 583 -1.00 -26.62 -65.03
CA MET A 583 -2.44 -26.86 -65.26
C MET A 583 -3.01 -26.00 -66.39
N ILE A 584 -2.62 -24.73 -66.47
CA ILE A 584 -3.01 -23.83 -67.57
C ILE A 584 -2.50 -24.36 -68.91
N ASN A 585 -1.26 -24.84 -68.96
CA ASN A 585 -0.69 -25.42 -70.18
C ASN A 585 -1.44 -26.69 -70.60
N ASP A 586 -1.76 -27.57 -69.65
CA ASP A 586 -2.53 -28.80 -69.91
C ASP A 586 -3.95 -28.51 -70.40
N LEU A 587 -4.66 -27.58 -69.76
CA LEU A 587 -5.99 -27.14 -70.19
C LEU A 587 -5.95 -26.45 -71.55
N SER A 588 -4.93 -25.65 -71.83
CA SER A 588 -4.74 -25.01 -73.14
C SER A 588 -4.52 -26.06 -74.23
N ALA A 589 -3.74 -27.10 -73.95
CA ALA A 589 -3.54 -28.22 -74.87
C ALA A 589 -4.83 -29.03 -75.09
N GLN A 590 -5.61 -29.30 -74.05
CA GLN A 590 -6.93 -29.94 -74.17
C GLN A 590 -7.90 -29.10 -74.99
N ARG A 591 -7.97 -27.78 -74.74
CA ARG A 591 -8.82 -26.86 -75.50
C ARG A 591 -8.45 -26.87 -76.98
N ALA A 592 -7.16 -26.87 -77.30
CA ALA A 592 -6.69 -26.95 -78.68
C ALA A 592 -7.13 -28.25 -79.37
N ARG A 593 -7.05 -29.40 -78.68
CA ARG A 593 -7.53 -30.69 -79.19
C ARG A 593 -9.03 -30.69 -79.46
N LEU A 594 -9.84 -30.26 -78.48
CA LEU A 594 -11.30 -30.17 -78.61
C LEU A 594 -11.72 -29.21 -79.72
N GLN A 595 -10.98 -28.12 -79.92
CA GLN A 595 -11.25 -27.18 -81.00
C GLN A 595 -10.97 -27.80 -82.38
N THR A 596 -9.93 -28.62 -82.51
CA THR A 596 -9.66 -29.40 -83.73
C THR A 596 -10.78 -30.42 -83.99
N GLU A 597 -11.17 -31.19 -82.97
CA GLU A 597 -12.27 -32.18 -83.08
C GLU A 597 -13.60 -31.51 -83.44
N ALA A 598 -13.92 -30.36 -82.84
CA ALA A 598 -15.12 -29.60 -83.18
C ALA A 598 -15.10 -29.11 -84.64
N GLY A 599 -13.93 -28.70 -85.15
CA GLY A 599 -13.75 -28.37 -86.56
C GLY A 599 -13.97 -29.57 -87.49
N GLU A 600 -13.46 -30.74 -87.12
CA GLU A 600 -13.68 -32.00 -87.86
C GLU A 600 -15.17 -32.40 -87.88
N TYR A 601 -15.86 -32.30 -86.74
CA TYR A 601 -17.30 -32.57 -86.68
C TYR A 601 -18.11 -31.55 -87.50
N SER A 602 -17.76 -30.27 -87.45
CA SER A 602 -18.41 -29.24 -88.29
C SER A 602 -18.27 -29.57 -89.77
N ARG A 603 -17.07 -29.97 -90.20
CA ARG A 603 -16.81 -30.42 -91.57
C ARG A 603 -17.65 -31.66 -91.93
N HIS A 604 -17.75 -32.64 -91.04
CA HIS A 604 -18.60 -33.81 -91.27
C HIS A 604 -20.08 -33.44 -91.40
N VAL A 605 -20.57 -32.49 -90.60
CA VAL A 605 -21.95 -32.00 -90.73
C VAL A 605 -22.16 -31.35 -92.09
N GLU A 606 -21.26 -30.47 -92.53
CA GLU A 606 -21.31 -29.84 -93.86
C GLU A 606 -21.29 -30.88 -95.00
N GLU A 607 -20.45 -31.91 -94.89
CA GLU A 607 -20.41 -33.03 -95.84
C GLU A 607 -21.74 -33.81 -95.89
N LYS A 608 -22.37 -34.04 -94.72
CA LYS A 608 -23.68 -34.71 -94.63
C LYS A 608 -24.81 -33.82 -95.15
N ASP A 609 -24.80 -32.52 -94.85
CA ASP A 609 -25.80 -31.57 -95.36
C ASP A 609 -25.71 -31.39 -96.88
N ALA A 610 -24.48 -31.40 -97.43
CA ALA A 610 -24.27 -31.43 -98.87
C ALA A 610 -24.83 -32.70 -99.50
N LEU A 611 -24.61 -33.87 -98.87
CA LEU A 611 -25.17 -35.14 -99.31
C LEU A 611 -26.71 -35.16 -99.22
N ILE A 612 -27.29 -34.67 -98.13
CA ILE A 612 -28.75 -34.53 -97.97
C ILE A 612 -29.30 -33.61 -99.07
N SER A 613 -28.64 -32.49 -99.35
CA SER A 613 -29.04 -31.56 -100.41
C SER A 613 -28.97 -32.18 -101.80
N GLN A 614 -27.98 -33.06 -102.06
CA GLN A 614 -27.91 -33.84 -103.30
C GLN A 614 -29.04 -34.88 -103.38
N LEU A 615 -29.26 -35.65 -102.31
CA LEU A 615 -30.33 -36.65 -102.24
C LEU A 615 -31.72 -36.02 -102.35
N SER A 616 -31.95 -34.85 -101.75
CA SER A 616 -33.21 -34.11 -101.86
C SER A 616 -33.46 -33.62 -103.28
N ARG A 617 -32.43 -33.12 -103.97
CA ARG A 617 -32.51 -32.79 -105.40
C ARG A 617 -32.80 -34.01 -106.26
N GLY A 618 -32.13 -35.13 -106.00
CA GLY A 618 -32.40 -36.40 -106.67
C GLY A 618 -33.83 -36.90 -106.45
N LYS A 619 -34.33 -36.82 -105.21
CA LYS A 619 -35.72 -37.15 -104.87
C LYS A 619 -36.72 -36.27 -105.64
N GLN A 620 -36.50 -34.97 -105.70
CA GLN A 620 -37.36 -34.06 -106.48
C GLN A 620 -37.34 -34.41 -107.97
N ALA A 621 -36.17 -34.67 -108.55
CA ALA A 621 -36.04 -35.08 -109.94
C ALA A 621 -36.79 -36.40 -110.22
N PHE A 622 -36.64 -37.42 -109.37
CA PHE A 622 -37.40 -38.67 -109.51
C PHE A 622 -38.90 -38.48 -109.30
N THR A 623 -39.31 -37.57 -108.42
CA THR A 623 -40.73 -37.24 -108.21
C THR A 623 -41.33 -36.62 -109.46
N GLN A 624 -40.64 -35.65 -110.08
CA GLN A 624 -41.03 -35.06 -111.36
C GLN A 624 -41.08 -36.12 -112.47
N GLN A 625 -40.11 -37.02 -112.54
CA GLN A 625 -40.08 -38.09 -113.52
C GLN A 625 -41.24 -39.07 -113.33
N ILE A 626 -41.63 -39.37 -112.10
CA ILE A 626 -42.83 -40.16 -111.79
C ILE A 626 -44.10 -39.41 -112.19
N GLU A 627 -44.18 -38.10 -111.95
CA GLU A 627 -45.32 -37.27 -112.39
C GLU A 627 -45.43 -37.19 -113.91
N GLU A 628 -44.32 -37.07 -114.63
CA GLU A 628 -44.27 -37.12 -116.10
C GLU A 628 -44.71 -38.49 -116.62
N LEU A 629 -44.22 -39.58 -116.03
CA LEU A 629 -44.63 -40.95 -116.39
C LEU A 629 -46.12 -41.18 -116.10
N LYS A 630 -46.64 -40.66 -114.97
CA LYS A 630 -48.08 -40.69 -114.69
C LYS A 630 -48.86 -39.90 -115.73
N ARG A 631 -48.39 -38.72 -116.14
CA ARG A 631 -49.02 -37.91 -117.18
C ARG A 631 -49.03 -38.63 -118.53
N HIS A 632 -47.92 -39.27 -118.91
CA HIS A 632 -47.88 -40.10 -120.12
C HIS A 632 -48.82 -41.30 -120.04
N LEU A 633 -48.93 -41.96 -118.88
CA LEU A 633 -49.87 -43.05 -118.68
C LEU A 633 -51.33 -42.56 -118.78
N GLU A 634 -51.64 -41.36 -118.26
CA GLU A 634 -52.96 -40.74 -118.40
C GLU A 634 -53.26 -40.30 -119.85
N GLU A 635 -52.24 -39.90 -120.61
CA GLU A 635 -52.34 -39.56 -122.04
C GLU A 635 -52.54 -40.81 -122.93
N GLU A 636 -52.02 -41.99 -122.56
CA GLU A 636 -52.23 -43.24 -123.31
C GLU A 636 -53.57 -43.96 -123.00
N VAL A 637 -54.24 -43.59 -121.89
CA VAL A 637 -55.53 -44.20 -121.47
C VAL A 637 -56.76 -43.45 -122.04
N LYS A 638 -56.56 -42.31 -122.72
CA LYS A 638 -57.59 -41.55 -123.45
C LYS A 638 -57.51 -41.77 -124.95
#